data_AF-A0A7J9VV59-F1
#
_entry.id   AF-A0A7J9VV59-F1
#
_cell.length_a   1.000
_cell.length_b   1.000
_cell.length_c   1.000
_cell.angle_alpha   90.00
_cell.angle_beta   90.00
_cell.angle_gamma   90.00
#
_symmetry.space_group_name_H-M   'P 1'
#
loop_
_entity.id
_entity.type
_entity.pdbx_description
1 polymer ?
#
loop_
_entity_poly.entity_id
_entity_poly.type
_entity_poly.pdbx_seq_one_letter_code
_entity_poly.pdbx_strand_id
1 'polypeptide(L)'
;MQPRSRTGAVLSRVRSRLASGTPNQPTSAGPTSPGTAQTADRGRATTPPAAPKSKPDLRFVRAFLRVGRAVLGGDAFSASPEQTPYDPEIAKVAIATARQQRGQSILADVLSRGGRLEAALVASVRDLTNVGDWTTARALVEAMRNIEGGERAHRLGQALSVRNREYDPLAWAALSALSDTDIAAHIPVEGVGICVRRGDDAALERARAIAAQLGLLSDPALVELAARFVAIAELPIAARLVEEVDRRGTEYLDDDHVRQLEAILPWLEPTTEAVPPTGAVPIGIIGYHQPDRQRASSDVGDYVQTLAMLGNLCRFSGVRFDGVDGLGELATEIQNRVRPELRLPEQSGHAYLMPVNRDFSRLDPIPERTWTIASGWHMHSLFEMRFDFPYHPNVRPLFISFHVNNIGMLTPDALDYLRTYGPVGCRDWTTVDLLLSAGVDAFFTGCLTTTIDGVFPATSEVEPEDQVVALIDVPPAAGANAGRRTEVVSHGDIAGRYARLVDGVHAAIELLDGYQHRYSHIITSRLHSYLPATSLGIDVTFTPKTPGDVRLDGLDGMQPDGPRLNAMRDGIRELVAEVLRLVLSGAGEDEVYARWHELTRRRVEEAKARFAEPPPELPLGFDPEAAVTTARRESRAYGDHDRVDPTTVTDVAVSLDQNLKAQLPVMLESLVDNATGPLRLWITCRGLDETYQQWISDAFPDVPMTFLPFDHVDYGEIGRMLSYITPSTMDRLLFPSLLHDLDRLVYLDIDIVVLGDVCVLARLDLADNPLAARSSISPAAHPWRFAGNQLSREAARELRHRMAARLPFEVRTMNAGILVLDLNRMRRDRFTEACLPWVSRYGLHDQDVLFAYAGSNRTELDPRWNRWPPREDIGEAWIVHYLTSMKPWATYLAPAREHWQTYEDASRRRIGDPPD
;
A
#
# COMPACT_ATOMS: atom_id res chain seq x y z
N MET A 1 1.76 -50.88 8.41
CA MET A 1 0.94 -49.88 7.70
C MET A 1 0.78 -48.69 8.62
N GLN A 2 1.56 -47.63 8.43
CA GLN A 2 1.32 -46.36 9.14
C GLN A 2 0.00 -45.77 8.63
N PRO A 3 -0.88 -45.24 9.50
CA PRO A 3 -2.07 -44.53 9.04
C PRO A 3 -1.60 -43.30 8.26
N ARG A 4 -1.96 -43.21 6.97
CA ARG A 4 -1.79 -41.96 6.21
C ARG A 4 -2.52 -40.86 6.98
N SER A 5 -1.86 -39.73 7.23
CA SER A 5 -2.53 -38.55 7.77
C SER A 5 -3.76 -38.25 6.90
N ARG A 6 -4.90 -37.88 7.51
CA ARG A 6 -6.12 -37.54 6.77
C ARG A 6 -5.84 -36.40 5.77
N THR A 7 -4.99 -35.46 6.14
CA THR A 7 -4.44 -34.38 5.31
C THR A 7 -3.72 -34.91 4.05
N GLY A 8 -2.90 -35.96 4.18
CA GLY A 8 -2.23 -36.59 3.03
C GLY A 8 -3.19 -37.23 2.03
N ALA A 9 -4.33 -37.74 2.50
CA ALA A 9 -5.38 -38.26 1.62
C ALA A 9 -6.09 -37.14 0.83
N VAL A 10 -6.34 -35.98 1.45
CA VAL A 10 -6.89 -34.79 0.78
C VAL A 10 -5.90 -34.25 -0.25
N LEU A 11 -4.63 -34.10 0.14
CA LEU A 11 -3.57 -33.60 -0.74
C LEU A 11 -3.39 -34.46 -1.99
N SER A 12 -3.43 -35.79 -1.83
CA SER A 12 -3.34 -36.71 -2.97
C SER A 12 -4.50 -36.58 -3.97
N ARG A 13 -5.73 -36.34 -3.47
CA ARG A 13 -6.92 -36.12 -4.30
C ARG A 13 -6.86 -34.77 -5.02
N VAL A 14 -6.44 -33.71 -4.32
CA VAL A 14 -6.24 -32.37 -4.88
C VAL A 14 -5.19 -32.37 -6.00
N ARG A 15 -4.02 -32.98 -5.76
CA ARG A 15 -2.95 -33.09 -6.77
C ARG A 15 -3.36 -33.93 -7.98
N SER A 16 -4.06 -35.05 -7.75
CA SER A 16 -4.62 -35.88 -8.84
C SER A 16 -5.56 -35.07 -9.73
N ARG A 17 -6.44 -34.24 -9.13
CA ARG A 17 -7.35 -33.38 -9.87
C ARG A 17 -6.62 -32.35 -10.73
N LEU A 18 -5.65 -31.63 -10.15
CA LEU A 18 -4.86 -30.63 -10.89
C LEU A 18 -4.07 -31.26 -12.04
N ALA A 19 -3.53 -32.47 -11.85
CA ALA A 19 -2.82 -33.22 -12.89
C ALA A 19 -3.74 -33.75 -14.01
N SER A 20 -5.04 -33.91 -13.74
CA SER A 20 -6.03 -34.48 -14.67
C SER A 20 -6.82 -33.46 -15.51
N GLY A 21 -6.56 -32.15 -15.35
CA GLY A 21 -7.42 -31.08 -15.88
C GLY A 21 -7.46 -30.95 -17.41
N THR A 22 -8.48 -31.54 -18.03
CA THR A 22 -9.21 -30.93 -19.17
C THR A 22 -10.21 -29.91 -18.62
N PRO A 23 -10.41 -28.73 -19.24
CA PRO A 23 -11.38 -27.74 -18.75
C PRO A 23 -12.82 -28.28 -18.89
N ASN A 24 -13.55 -28.36 -17.77
CA ASN A 24 -14.96 -28.76 -17.77
C ASN A 24 -15.82 -27.69 -18.45
N GLN A 25 -16.44 -28.03 -19.59
CA GLN A 25 -17.62 -27.33 -20.09
C GLN A 25 -18.84 -27.67 -19.20
N PRO A 26 -19.74 -26.72 -18.91
CA PRO A 26 -21.00 -27.01 -18.27
C PRO A 26 -21.90 -27.80 -19.25
N THR A 27 -22.37 -28.97 -18.82
CA THR A 27 -23.23 -29.87 -19.59
C THR A 27 -24.62 -29.28 -19.85
N SER A 28 -24.96 -29.03 -21.11
CA SER A 28 -26.36 -28.97 -21.58
C SER A 28 -26.74 -30.32 -22.20
N ALA A 29 -27.81 -30.93 -21.70
CA ALA A 29 -28.35 -32.19 -22.21
C ALA A 29 -29.03 -32.01 -23.58
N GLY A 30 -28.81 -32.97 -24.49
CA GLY A 30 -29.54 -33.13 -25.77
C GLY A 30 -29.02 -34.35 -26.56
N PRO A 31 -29.87 -35.13 -27.27
CA PRO A 31 -29.64 -36.56 -27.51
C PRO A 31 -28.89 -36.90 -28.82
N THR A 32 -28.03 -37.92 -28.71
CA THR A 32 -27.63 -39.00 -29.65
C THR A 32 -27.69 -38.80 -31.19
N SER A 33 -26.56 -39.07 -31.86
CA SER A 33 -26.42 -40.07 -32.95
C SER A 33 -24.95 -40.41 -33.25
N PRO A 34 -24.63 -41.62 -33.77
CA PRO A 34 -23.26 -42.18 -33.79
C PRO A 34 -22.56 -42.05 -35.16
N GLY A 35 -21.24 -41.92 -35.15
CA GLY A 35 -20.43 -41.88 -36.38
C GLY A 35 -18.94 -42.19 -36.15
N THR A 36 -18.59 -43.46 -36.35
CA THR A 36 -17.33 -44.01 -36.90
C THR A 36 -15.96 -43.52 -36.43
N ALA A 37 -15.19 -44.49 -35.93
CA ALA A 37 -13.78 -44.45 -35.61
C ALA A 37 -12.86 -44.15 -36.80
N GLN A 38 -11.74 -43.47 -36.54
CA GLN A 38 -10.47 -43.72 -37.22
C GLN A 38 -9.28 -43.43 -36.28
N THR A 39 -8.39 -44.42 -36.24
CA THR A 39 -7.10 -44.50 -35.54
C THR A 39 -6.04 -43.60 -36.19
N ALA A 40 -5.23 -42.90 -35.40
CA ALA A 40 -3.81 -42.63 -35.72
C ALA A 40 -3.01 -42.07 -34.52
N ASP A 41 -2.09 -42.91 -34.08
CA ASP A 41 -0.68 -42.64 -33.77
C ASP A 41 -0.23 -41.80 -32.56
N ARG A 42 0.69 -42.41 -31.80
CA ARG A 42 1.34 -41.89 -30.59
C ARG A 42 2.64 -41.20 -30.98
N GLY A 43 2.69 -39.87 -30.86
CA GLY A 43 3.91 -39.06 -30.95
C GLY A 43 4.11 -38.20 -29.70
N ARG A 44 5.32 -38.24 -29.12
CA ARG A 44 5.82 -37.50 -27.94
C ARG A 44 5.12 -36.16 -27.67
N ALA A 45 4.44 -36.05 -26.52
CA ALA A 45 3.95 -34.77 -26.00
C ALA A 45 5.11 -33.95 -25.45
N THR A 46 5.55 -32.97 -26.23
CA THR A 46 6.22 -31.77 -25.71
C THR A 46 5.16 -30.93 -25.01
N THR A 47 5.42 -30.53 -23.77
CA THR A 47 4.57 -29.62 -23.02
C THR A 47 4.47 -28.31 -23.82
N PRO A 48 3.26 -27.82 -24.16
CA PRO A 48 3.16 -26.54 -24.86
C PRO A 48 3.66 -25.43 -23.92
N PRO A 49 4.45 -24.47 -24.43
CA PRO A 49 4.86 -23.32 -23.63
C PRO A 49 3.62 -22.59 -23.13
N ALA A 50 3.67 -22.13 -21.89
CA ALA A 50 2.62 -21.30 -21.29
C ALA A 50 2.24 -20.18 -22.28
N ALA A 51 0.95 -20.05 -22.56
CA ALA A 51 0.47 -19.04 -23.49
C ALA A 51 0.98 -17.66 -23.02
N PRO A 52 1.70 -16.90 -23.86
CA PRO A 52 2.01 -15.53 -23.52
C PRO A 52 0.68 -14.82 -23.28
N LYS A 53 0.59 -13.95 -22.26
CA LYS A 53 -0.57 -13.07 -22.05
C LYS A 53 -0.87 -12.40 -23.39
N SER A 54 -1.87 -12.93 -24.11
CA SER A 54 -2.10 -12.51 -25.49
C SER A 54 -2.65 -11.09 -25.43
N LYS A 55 -2.09 -10.20 -26.24
CA LYS A 55 -2.78 -8.95 -26.56
C LYS A 55 -4.18 -9.34 -27.04
N PRO A 56 -5.27 -8.70 -26.56
CA PRO A 56 -6.61 -8.93 -27.05
C PRO A 56 -6.64 -8.96 -28.57
N ASP A 57 -7.25 -9.99 -29.16
CA ASP A 57 -7.38 -10.10 -30.61
C ASP A 57 -8.09 -8.83 -31.14
N LEU A 58 -7.47 -8.15 -32.11
CA LEU A 58 -8.06 -7.02 -32.83
C LEU A 58 -9.47 -7.36 -33.37
N ARG A 59 -9.73 -8.64 -33.64
CA ARG A 59 -11.07 -9.14 -34.01
C ARG A 59 -12.07 -9.03 -32.88
N PHE A 60 -11.70 -9.28 -31.62
CA PHE A 60 -12.57 -9.12 -30.46
C PHE A 60 -12.97 -7.64 -30.28
N VAL A 61 -12.00 -6.72 -30.32
CA VAL A 61 -12.28 -5.28 -30.13
C VAL A 61 -13.18 -4.74 -31.24
N ARG A 62 -12.91 -5.09 -32.50
CA ARG A 62 -13.77 -4.69 -33.63
C ARG A 62 -15.16 -5.32 -33.57
N ALA A 63 -15.26 -6.58 -33.17
CA ALA A 63 -16.55 -7.26 -32.99
C ALA A 63 -17.34 -6.66 -31.82
N PHE A 64 -16.69 -6.41 -30.67
CA PHE A 64 -17.30 -5.79 -29.50
C PHE A 64 -17.79 -4.37 -29.81
N LEU A 65 -17.02 -3.54 -30.52
CA LEU A 65 -17.45 -2.19 -30.91
C LEU A 65 -18.58 -2.21 -31.95
N ARG A 66 -18.54 -3.13 -32.93
CA ARG A 66 -19.62 -3.29 -33.91
C ARG A 66 -20.92 -3.77 -33.25
N VAL A 67 -20.84 -4.78 -32.39
CA VAL A 67 -21.98 -5.31 -31.64
C VAL A 67 -22.47 -4.27 -30.64
N GLY A 68 -21.58 -3.61 -29.90
CA GLY A 68 -21.91 -2.55 -28.94
C GLY A 68 -22.65 -1.38 -29.58
N ARG A 69 -22.19 -0.87 -30.74
CA ARG A 69 -22.93 0.18 -31.48
C ARG A 69 -24.27 -0.32 -32.03
N ALA A 70 -24.34 -1.57 -32.47
CA ALA A 70 -25.59 -2.15 -32.96
C ALA A 70 -26.62 -2.40 -31.85
N VAL A 71 -26.16 -2.68 -30.62
CA VAL A 71 -27.02 -3.01 -29.47
C VAL A 71 -27.37 -1.80 -28.62
N LEU A 72 -26.42 -0.87 -28.40
CA LEU A 72 -26.57 0.27 -27.48
C LEU A 72 -26.75 1.63 -28.18
N GLY A 73 -26.69 1.68 -29.51
CA GLY A 73 -26.78 2.91 -30.29
C GLY A 73 -25.44 3.60 -30.53
N GLY A 74 -25.38 4.43 -31.58
CA GLY A 74 -24.15 5.08 -32.05
C GLY A 74 -23.52 6.08 -31.07
N ASP A 75 -24.32 6.64 -30.17
CA ASP A 75 -23.91 7.68 -29.21
C ASP A 75 -23.16 7.11 -28.00
N ALA A 76 -23.31 5.81 -27.72
CA ALA A 76 -22.60 5.12 -26.64
C ALA A 76 -21.11 4.85 -26.97
N PHE A 77 -20.70 4.96 -28.24
CA PHE A 77 -19.33 4.77 -28.69
C PHE A 77 -18.97 5.82 -29.76
N SER A 78 -18.17 6.82 -29.37
CA SER A 78 -17.83 7.99 -30.20
C SER A 78 -16.90 7.70 -31.39
N ALA A 79 -16.27 6.52 -31.47
CA ALA A 79 -15.29 6.18 -32.50
C ALA A 79 -15.78 5.13 -33.53
N SER A 80 -15.37 5.29 -34.79
CA SER A 80 -15.65 4.32 -35.87
C SER A 80 -14.75 3.07 -35.76
N PRO A 81 -15.28 1.83 -35.90
CA PRO A 81 -14.51 0.58 -35.83
C PRO A 81 -13.35 0.48 -36.83
N GLU A 82 -13.38 1.26 -37.90
CA GLU A 82 -12.42 1.23 -39.00
C GLU A 82 -11.27 2.24 -38.82
N GLN A 83 -11.40 3.20 -37.89
CA GLN A 83 -10.43 4.28 -37.66
C GLN A 83 -9.79 4.25 -36.26
N THR A 84 -10.19 3.32 -35.39
CA THR A 84 -9.67 3.27 -34.01
C THR A 84 -8.48 2.30 -33.93
N PRO A 85 -7.23 2.77 -33.75
CA PRO A 85 -6.13 1.88 -33.41
C PRO A 85 -6.43 1.15 -32.09
N TYR A 86 -5.95 -0.09 -31.94
CA TYR A 86 -6.12 -0.83 -30.69
C TYR A 86 -5.46 -0.07 -29.54
N ASP A 87 -6.29 0.46 -28.66
CA ASP A 87 -5.88 1.06 -27.40
C ASP A 87 -6.28 0.13 -26.24
N PRO A 88 -5.31 -0.44 -25.50
CA PRO A 88 -5.58 -1.21 -24.29
C PRO A 88 -6.47 -0.49 -23.28
N GLU A 89 -6.41 0.85 -23.22
CA GLU A 89 -7.21 1.64 -22.30
C GLU A 89 -8.69 1.66 -22.72
N ILE A 90 -9.01 1.73 -24.02
CA ILE A 90 -10.41 1.64 -24.49
C ILE A 90 -11.02 0.27 -24.16
N ALA A 91 -10.26 -0.81 -24.33
CA ALA A 91 -10.72 -2.16 -23.96
C ALA A 91 -10.96 -2.31 -22.45
N LYS A 92 -10.07 -1.74 -21.62
CA LYS A 92 -10.26 -1.70 -20.16
C LYS A 92 -11.49 -0.90 -19.76
N VAL A 93 -11.69 0.29 -20.35
CA VAL A 93 -12.86 1.14 -20.10
C VAL A 93 -14.14 0.41 -20.50
N ALA A 94 -14.20 -0.18 -21.70
CA ALA A 94 -15.36 -0.95 -22.15
C ALA A 94 -15.70 -2.14 -21.25
N ILE A 95 -14.68 -2.90 -20.81
CA ILE A 95 -14.86 -4.01 -19.86
C ILE A 95 -15.33 -3.48 -18.50
N ALA A 96 -14.77 -2.37 -18.01
CA ALA A 96 -15.17 -1.73 -16.77
C ALA A 96 -16.63 -1.25 -16.84
N THR A 97 -17.05 -0.60 -17.93
CA THR A 97 -18.44 -0.18 -18.15
C THR A 97 -19.41 -1.36 -18.24
N ALA A 98 -19.06 -2.43 -18.97
CA ALA A 98 -19.89 -3.64 -19.03
C ALA A 98 -20.02 -4.33 -17.66
N ARG A 99 -18.94 -4.33 -16.88
CA ARG A 99 -18.94 -4.84 -15.51
C ARG A 99 -19.74 -3.95 -14.56
N GLN A 100 -19.66 -2.63 -14.70
CA GLN A 100 -20.48 -1.68 -13.95
C GLN A 100 -21.97 -1.92 -14.21
N GLN A 101 -22.36 -2.07 -15.49
CA GLN A 101 -23.74 -2.39 -15.88
C GLN A 101 -24.19 -3.76 -15.34
N ARG A 102 -23.28 -4.75 -15.30
CA ARG A 102 -23.54 -6.05 -14.66
C ARG A 102 -23.75 -5.92 -13.16
N GLY A 103 -22.88 -5.21 -12.46
CA GLY A 103 -22.97 -4.99 -11.01
C GLY A 103 -24.32 -4.35 -10.62
N GLN A 104 -24.80 -3.41 -11.43
CA GLN A 104 -26.11 -2.77 -11.29
C GLN A 104 -27.28 -3.73 -11.61
N SER A 105 -27.13 -4.64 -12.58
CA SER A 105 -28.20 -5.57 -12.96
C SER A 105 -28.36 -6.77 -12.04
N ILE A 106 -27.30 -7.19 -11.32
CA ILE A 106 -27.33 -8.33 -10.39
C ILE A 106 -28.44 -8.16 -9.33
N LEU A 107 -28.56 -6.97 -8.74
CA LEU A 107 -29.58 -6.70 -7.72
C LEU A 107 -30.98 -6.96 -8.28
N ALA A 108 -31.28 -6.38 -9.45
CA ALA A 108 -32.57 -6.53 -10.12
C ALA A 108 -32.84 -7.98 -10.55
N ASP A 109 -31.83 -8.66 -11.10
CA ASP A 109 -31.95 -10.06 -11.55
C ASP A 109 -32.25 -11.00 -10.37
N VAL A 110 -31.49 -10.90 -9.27
CA VAL A 110 -31.69 -11.75 -8.09
C VAL A 110 -33.06 -11.50 -7.46
N LEU A 111 -33.45 -10.23 -7.29
CA LEU A 111 -34.77 -9.88 -6.75
C LEU A 111 -35.91 -10.33 -7.67
N SER A 112 -35.76 -10.18 -8.99
CA SER A 112 -36.78 -10.60 -9.97
C SER A 112 -37.07 -12.10 -9.94
N ARG A 113 -36.10 -12.90 -9.47
CA ARG A 113 -36.23 -14.36 -9.30
C ARG A 113 -36.72 -14.76 -7.90
N GLY A 114 -37.14 -13.80 -7.08
CA GLY A 114 -37.59 -14.03 -5.70
C GLY A 114 -36.45 -14.20 -4.69
N GLY A 115 -35.23 -13.80 -5.05
CA GLY A 115 -34.09 -13.82 -4.13
C GLY A 115 -34.23 -12.83 -2.98
N ARG A 116 -33.53 -13.09 -1.88
CA ARG A 116 -33.50 -12.20 -0.71
C ARG A 116 -32.69 -10.93 -0.98
N LEU A 117 -33.14 -9.81 -0.42
CA LEU A 117 -32.48 -8.50 -0.57
C LEU A 117 -31.02 -8.51 -0.09
N GLU A 118 -30.73 -9.18 1.03
CA GLU A 118 -29.38 -9.24 1.59
C GLU A 118 -28.40 -9.93 0.64
N ALA A 119 -28.82 -11.07 0.07
CA ALA A 119 -28.00 -11.82 -0.87
C ALA A 119 -27.80 -11.06 -2.19
N ALA A 120 -28.85 -10.41 -2.69
CA ALA A 120 -28.80 -9.60 -3.90
C ALA A 120 -27.82 -8.42 -3.75
N LEU A 121 -27.94 -7.68 -2.64
CA LEU A 121 -27.05 -6.54 -2.35
C LEU A 121 -25.60 -6.98 -2.19
N VAL A 122 -25.34 -8.02 -1.39
CA VAL A 122 -23.96 -8.51 -1.17
C VAL A 122 -23.31 -8.93 -2.48
N ALA A 123 -24.05 -9.62 -3.37
CA ALA A 123 -23.54 -9.99 -4.68
C ALA A 123 -23.20 -8.77 -5.56
N SER A 124 -24.10 -7.77 -5.61
CA SER A 124 -23.86 -6.52 -6.35
C SER A 124 -22.67 -5.74 -5.79
N VAL A 125 -22.57 -5.58 -4.47
CA VAL A 125 -21.46 -4.84 -3.84
C VAL A 125 -20.13 -5.56 -4.07
N ARG A 126 -20.08 -6.90 -3.99
CA ARG A 126 -18.85 -7.66 -4.32
C ARG A 126 -18.42 -7.41 -5.77
N ASP A 127 -19.34 -7.47 -6.73
CA ASP A 127 -19.02 -7.28 -8.15
C ASP A 127 -18.54 -5.84 -8.43
N LEU A 128 -19.26 -4.83 -7.90
CA LEU A 128 -18.89 -3.42 -8.05
C LEU A 128 -17.53 -3.09 -7.43
N THR A 129 -17.26 -3.59 -6.22
CA THR A 129 -15.97 -3.35 -5.54
C THR A 129 -14.81 -4.09 -6.22
N ASN A 130 -15.04 -5.30 -6.76
CA ASN A 130 -14.02 -6.04 -7.53
C ASN A 130 -13.60 -5.33 -8.81
N VAL A 131 -14.42 -4.42 -9.34
CA VAL A 131 -14.13 -3.65 -10.56
C VAL A 131 -13.77 -2.20 -10.29
N GLY A 132 -13.64 -1.83 -9.02
CA GLY A 132 -13.20 -0.52 -8.56
C GLY A 132 -14.30 0.55 -8.50
N ASP A 133 -15.57 0.20 -8.71
CA ASP A 133 -16.70 1.16 -8.63
C ASP A 133 -17.23 1.29 -7.19
N TRP A 134 -16.38 1.87 -6.33
CA TRP A 134 -16.68 2.10 -4.92
C TRP A 134 -17.82 3.10 -4.71
N THR A 135 -17.93 4.10 -5.58
CA THR A 135 -18.96 5.14 -5.49
C THR A 135 -20.35 4.55 -5.67
N THR A 136 -20.56 3.78 -6.74
CA THR A 136 -21.85 3.11 -6.97
C THR A 136 -22.15 2.09 -5.89
N ALA A 137 -21.15 1.30 -5.47
CA ALA A 137 -21.31 0.33 -4.39
C ALA A 137 -21.83 0.99 -3.10
N ARG A 138 -21.21 2.10 -2.68
CA ARG A 138 -21.60 2.83 -1.46
C ARG A 138 -22.96 3.51 -1.59
N ALA A 139 -23.25 4.13 -2.74
CA ALA A 139 -24.56 4.73 -2.98
C ALA A 139 -25.68 3.68 -2.93
N LEU A 140 -25.43 2.48 -3.50
CA LEU A 140 -26.36 1.36 -3.43
C LEU A 140 -26.59 0.88 -1.99
N VAL A 141 -25.51 0.78 -1.20
CA VAL A 141 -25.58 0.43 0.23
C VAL A 141 -26.38 1.48 1.01
N GLU A 142 -26.14 2.77 0.76
CA GLU A 142 -26.85 3.86 1.42
C GLU A 142 -28.35 3.86 1.08
N ALA A 143 -28.71 3.52 -0.15
CA ALA A 143 -30.10 3.46 -0.58
C ALA A 143 -30.93 2.44 0.23
N MET A 144 -30.28 1.40 0.78
CA MET A 144 -30.95 0.39 1.60
C MET A 144 -31.54 0.94 2.90
N ARG A 145 -31.04 2.08 3.42
CA ARG A 145 -31.61 2.74 4.62
C ARG A 145 -33.05 3.20 4.38
N ASN A 146 -33.40 3.50 3.13
CA ASN A 146 -34.70 4.01 2.72
C ASN A 146 -35.66 2.89 2.26
N ILE A 147 -35.26 1.63 2.37
CA ILE A 147 -36.08 0.47 1.99
C ILE A 147 -36.64 -0.18 3.26
N GLU A 148 -37.93 -0.46 3.28
CA GLU A 148 -38.56 -1.20 4.38
C GLU A 148 -37.91 -2.57 4.56
N GLY A 149 -37.41 -2.86 5.77
CA GLY A 149 -36.65 -4.09 6.05
C GLY A 149 -35.21 -4.10 5.52
N GLY A 150 -34.72 -3.00 4.95
CA GLY A 150 -33.40 -2.87 4.36
C GLY A 150 -32.23 -2.78 5.34
N GLU A 151 -32.48 -2.59 6.65
CA GLU A 151 -31.44 -2.35 7.67
C GLU A 151 -30.36 -3.44 7.69
N ARG A 152 -30.76 -4.72 7.63
CA ARG A 152 -29.80 -5.83 7.62
C ARG A 152 -28.94 -5.81 6.36
N ALA A 153 -29.55 -5.55 5.21
CA ALA A 153 -28.84 -5.44 3.94
C ALA A 153 -27.86 -4.24 3.99
N HIS A 154 -28.30 -3.09 4.49
CA HIS A 154 -27.45 -1.92 4.71
C HIS A 154 -26.20 -2.26 5.53
N ARG A 155 -26.34 -2.91 6.69
CA ARG A 155 -25.19 -3.29 7.54
C ARG A 155 -24.24 -4.27 6.85
N LEU A 156 -24.76 -5.28 6.15
CA LEU A 156 -23.95 -6.23 5.37
C LEU A 156 -23.17 -5.52 4.25
N GLY A 157 -23.85 -4.65 3.51
CA GLY A 157 -23.25 -3.85 2.44
C GLY A 157 -22.24 -2.84 2.96
N GLN A 158 -22.49 -2.23 4.12
CA GLN A 158 -21.58 -1.30 4.78
C GLN A 158 -20.30 -2.02 5.19
N ALA A 159 -20.38 -3.15 5.90
CA ALA A 159 -19.22 -3.95 6.26
C ALA A 159 -18.39 -4.40 5.04
N LEU A 160 -19.04 -4.67 3.91
CA LEU A 160 -18.39 -5.13 2.67
C LEU A 160 -17.76 -3.99 1.84
N SER A 161 -18.39 -2.82 1.78
CA SER A 161 -17.97 -1.69 0.91
C SER A 161 -16.84 -0.84 1.50
N VAL A 162 -16.35 -1.21 2.69
CA VAL A 162 -15.35 -0.48 3.48
C VAL A 162 -14.08 -1.31 3.75
N ARG A 163 -13.66 -2.12 2.76
CA ARG A 163 -12.53 -3.08 2.87
C ARG A 163 -11.13 -2.49 3.13
N ASN A 164 -10.97 -1.17 3.14
CA ASN A 164 -9.67 -0.52 3.38
C ASN A 164 -9.46 -0.30 4.88
N ARG A 165 -8.25 -0.52 5.41
CA ARG A 165 -7.87 -0.33 6.84
C ARG A 165 -8.31 1.02 7.41
N GLU A 166 -8.32 2.03 6.56
CA GLU A 166 -8.83 3.36 6.89
C GLU A 166 -10.29 3.37 7.43
N TYR A 167 -11.11 2.41 7.02
CA TYR A 167 -12.52 2.36 7.34
C TYR A 167 -12.85 1.22 8.33
N ASP A 168 -11.84 0.59 8.95
CA ASP A 168 -12.03 -0.53 9.87
C ASP A 168 -12.97 -0.19 11.06
N PRO A 169 -12.99 1.03 11.64
CA PRO A 169 -13.99 1.38 12.66
C PRO A 169 -15.44 1.30 12.16
N LEU A 170 -15.69 1.81 10.95
CA LEU A 170 -17.01 1.74 10.31
C LEU A 170 -17.38 0.29 9.95
N ALA A 171 -16.42 -0.46 9.41
CA ALA A 171 -16.56 -1.88 9.11
C ALA A 171 -16.97 -2.67 10.37
N TRP A 172 -16.27 -2.40 11.48
CA TRP A 172 -16.50 -3.05 12.76
C TRP A 172 -17.84 -2.67 13.36
N ALA A 173 -18.23 -1.39 13.30
CA ALA A 173 -19.54 -0.95 13.79
C ALA A 173 -20.68 -1.65 13.02
N ALA A 174 -20.57 -1.71 11.69
CA ALA A 174 -21.52 -2.43 10.84
C ALA A 174 -21.59 -3.93 11.15
N LEU A 175 -20.41 -4.57 11.30
CA LEU A 175 -20.31 -5.97 11.67
C LEU A 175 -20.90 -6.24 13.07
N SER A 176 -20.69 -5.30 14.00
CA SER A 176 -21.13 -5.42 15.40
C SER A 176 -22.65 -5.46 15.54
N ALA A 177 -23.36 -4.79 14.63
CA ALA A 177 -24.82 -4.76 14.59
C ALA A 177 -25.47 -6.03 13.99
N LEU A 178 -24.68 -6.94 13.41
CA LEU A 178 -25.16 -8.17 12.78
C LEU A 178 -25.05 -9.37 13.72
N SER A 179 -25.88 -10.39 13.55
CA SER A 179 -25.65 -11.67 14.23
C SER A 179 -24.51 -12.44 13.57
N ASP A 180 -23.83 -13.32 14.31
CA ASP A 180 -22.80 -14.19 13.72
C ASP A 180 -23.37 -15.08 12.62
N THR A 181 -24.66 -15.43 12.69
CA THR A 181 -25.40 -16.18 11.66
C THR A 181 -25.57 -15.38 10.38
N ASP A 182 -25.95 -14.10 10.48
CA ASP A 182 -26.05 -13.23 9.30
C ASP A 182 -24.67 -13.06 8.63
N ILE A 183 -23.62 -12.89 9.43
CA ILE A 183 -22.25 -12.77 8.92
C ILE A 183 -21.83 -14.05 8.22
N ALA A 184 -22.01 -15.22 8.86
CA ALA A 184 -21.65 -16.52 8.31
C ALA A 184 -22.38 -16.83 7.00
N ALA A 185 -23.66 -16.47 6.90
CA ALA A 185 -24.49 -16.74 5.73
C ALA A 185 -24.17 -15.85 4.52
N HIS A 186 -23.70 -14.62 4.74
CA HIS A 186 -23.61 -13.61 3.68
C HIS A 186 -22.18 -13.13 3.39
N ILE A 187 -21.40 -12.82 4.43
CA ILE A 187 -20.07 -12.23 4.34
C ILE A 187 -19.03 -12.93 5.25
N PRO A 188 -18.96 -14.28 5.28
CA PRO A 188 -18.14 -15.00 6.26
C PRO A 188 -16.65 -14.64 6.16
N VAL A 189 -16.16 -14.57 4.93
CA VAL A 189 -14.76 -14.29 4.59
C VAL A 189 -14.37 -12.87 5.00
N GLU A 190 -15.18 -11.89 4.63
CA GLU A 190 -14.92 -10.48 4.95
C GLU A 190 -15.11 -10.19 6.43
N GLY A 191 -16.13 -10.79 7.07
CA GLY A 191 -16.38 -10.67 8.50
C GLY A 191 -15.22 -11.18 9.34
N VAL A 192 -14.67 -12.36 9.02
CA VAL A 192 -13.45 -12.87 9.66
C VAL A 192 -12.25 -11.97 9.37
N GLY A 193 -12.11 -11.46 8.14
CA GLY A 193 -11.06 -10.51 7.80
C GLY A 193 -11.08 -9.22 8.64
N ILE A 194 -12.26 -8.65 8.86
CA ILE A 194 -12.46 -7.48 9.74
C ILE A 194 -12.09 -7.82 11.19
N CYS A 195 -12.57 -8.97 11.69
CA CYS A 195 -12.26 -9.43 13.04
C CYS A 195 -10.75 -9.61 13.28
N VAL A 196 -10.05 -10.26 12.35
CA VAL A 196 -8.61 -10.51 12.45
C VAL A 196 -7.79 -9.21 12.39
N ARG A 197 -8.17 -8.25 11.53
CA ARG A 197 -7.50 -6.94 11.47
C ARG A 197 -7.63 -6.17 12.79
N ARG A 198 -8.79 -6.27 13.43
CA ARG A 198 -9.03 -5.66 14.75
C ARG A 198 -8.20 -6.32 15.84
N GLY A 199 -8.09 -7.65 15.81
CA GLY A 199 -7.11 -8.42 16.58
C GLY A 199 -7.33 -8.49 18.10
N ASP A 200 -8.30 -7.78 18.66
CA ASP A 200 -8.67 -7.93 20.08
C ASP A 200 -9.39 -9.25 20.36
N ASP A 201 -9.36 -9.69 21.62
CA ASP A 201 -9.90 -11.00 22.03
C ASP A 201 -11.38 -11.16 21.64
N ALA A 202 -12.18 -10.11 21.77
CA ALA A 202 -13.59 -10.12 21.43
C ALA A 202 -13.81 -10.32 19.92
N ALA A 203 -13.00 -9.67 19.08
CA ALA A 203 -13.03 -9.84 17.64
C ALA A 203 -12.57 -11.25 17.22
N LEU A 204 -11.51 -11.77 17.84
CA LEU A 204 -11.03 -13.12 17.56
C LEU A 204 -12.06 -14.19 17.96
N GLU A 205 -12.69 -14.08 19.14
CA GLU A 205 -13.79 -14.97 19.54
C GLU A 205 -14.94 -14.94 18.53
N ARG A 206 -15.28 -13.76 18.04
CA ARG A 206 -16.30 -13.61 17.01
C ARG A 206 -15.92 -14.28 15.69
N ALA A 207 -14.65 -14.15 15.25
CA ALA A 207 -14.15 -14.86 14.09
C ALA A 207 -14.32 -16.39 14.25
N ARG A 208 -14.00 -16.92 15.44
CA ARG A 208 -14.19 -18.35 15.77
C ARG A 208 -15.67 -18.75 15.70
N ALA A 209 -16.58 -17.92 16.22
CA ALA A 209 -18.03 -18.16 16.19
C ALA A 209 -18.61 -18.17 14.76
N ILE A 210 -18.17 -17.26 13.89
CA ILE A 210 -18.53 -17.25 12.47
C ILE A 210 -18.09 -18.56 11.80
N ALA A 211 -16.83 -18.96 12.02
CA ALA A 211 -16.25 -20.16 11.43
C ALA A 211 -16.88 -21.48 11.93
N ALA A 212 -17.49 -21.47 13.11
CA ALA A 212 -18.16 -22.64 13.68
C ALA A 212 -19.47 -23.00 12.95
N GLN A 213 -20.04 -22.07 12.17
CA GLN A 213 -21.34 -22.26 11.49
C GLN A 213 -21.19 -22.94 10.13
N LEU A 214 -20.55 -24.12 10.11
CA LEU A 214 -20.18 -24.87 8.90
C LEU A 214 -21.33 -25.01 7.88
N GLY A 215 -22.55 -25.27 8.36
CA GLY A 215 -23.73 -25.47 7.49
C GLY A 215 -24.15 -24.24 6.69
N LEU A 216 -23.69 -23.04 7.04
CA LEU A 216 -23.99 -21.78 6.33
C LEU A 216 -22.88 -21.37 5.36
N LEU A 217 -21.70 -21.97 5.48
CA LEU A 217 -20.53 -21.62 4.69
C LEU A 217 -20.57 -22.33 3.33
N SER A 218 -20.32 -21.60 2.25
CA SER A 218 -20.08 -22.19 0.93
C SER A 218 -18.72 -22.87 0.88
N ASP A 219 -18.53 -23.80 -0.07
CA ASP A 219 -17.27 -24.53 -0.20
C ASP A 219 -16.07 -23.60 -0.47
N PRO A 220 -16.18 -22.56 -1.34
CA PRO A 220 -15.15 -21.52 -1.46
C PRO A 220 -14.87 -20.81 -0.13
N ALA A 221 -15.91 -20.44 0.63
CA ALA A 221 -15.75 -19.75 1.91
C ALA A 221 -15.03 -20.63 2.95
N LEU A 222 -15.28 -21.94 2.97
CA LEU A 222 -14.56 -22.87 3.85
C LEU A 222 -13.05 -22.85 3.59
N VAL A 223 -12.64 -22.91 2.31
CA VAL A 223 -11.22 -22.85 1.91
C VAL A 223 -10.61 -21.50 2.28
N GLU A 224 -11.31 -20.42 1.96
CA GLU A 224 -10.87 -19.05 2.23
C GLU A 224 -10.73 -18.76 3.73
N LEU A 225 -11.64 -19.28 4.56
CA LEU A 225 -11.56 -19.17 6.01
C LEU A 225 -10.44 -20.05 6.57
N ALA A 226 -10.31 -21.30 6.10
CA ALA A 226 -9.23 -22.18 6.55
C ALA A 226 -7.86 -21.52 6.36
N ALA A 227 -7.64 -20.89 5.19
CA ALA A 227 -6.43 -20.17 4.89
C ALA A 227 -6.17 -18.97 5.82
N ARG A 228 -7.22 -18.23 6.18
CA ARG A 228 -7.13 -17.10 7.13
C ARG A 228 -6.84 -17.57 8.56
N PHE A 229 -7.39 -18.70 8.99
CA PHE A 229 -7.08 -19.29 10.29
C PHE A 229 -5.66 -19.86 10.36
N VAL A 230 -5.12 -20.40 9.26
CA VAL A 230 -3.68 -20.75 9.17
C VAL A 230 -2.83 -19.48 9.36
N ALA A 231 -3.15 -18.39 8.68
CA ALA A 231 -2.39 -17.13 8.77
C ALA A 231 -2.32 -16.53 10.18
N ILE A 232 -3.24 -16.88 11.09
CA ILE A 232 -3.23 -16.46 12.49
C ILE A 232 -2.83 -17.58 13.47
N ALA A 233 -2.36 -18.72 12.96
CA ALA A 233 -1.96 -19.92 13.73
C ALA A 233 -3.09 -20.60 14.54
N GLU A 234 -4.35 -20.46 14.11
CA GLU A 234 -5.52 -21.14 14.69
C GLU A 234 -5.76 -22.50 14.01
N LEU A 235 -4.74 -23.35 14.07
CA LEU A 235 -4.68 -24.61 13.32
C LEU A 235 -5.85 -25.56 13.58
N PRO A 236 -6.37 -25.72 14.81
CA PRO A 236 -7.53 -26.59 15.04
C PRO A 236 -8.79 -26.13 14.29
N ILE A 237 -8.99 -24.82 14.12
CA ILE A 237 -10.13 -24.28 13.39
C ILE A 237 -9.93 -24.48 11.89
N ALA A 238 -8.74 -24.16 11.38
CA ALA A 238 -8.39 -24.39 9.99
C ALA A 238 -8.53 -25.86 9.58
N ALA A 239 -8.06 -26.78 10.43
CA ALA A 239 -8.19 -28.22 10.21
C ALA A 239 -9.67 -28.65 10.12
N ARG A 240 -10.54 -28.20 11.04
CA ARG A 240 -11.99 -28.50 10.98
C ARG A 240 -12.65 -28.00 9.70
N LEU A 241 -12.27 -26.81 9.23
CA LEU A 241 -12.78 -26.25 7.97
C LEU A 241 -12.34 -27.09 6.77
N VAL A 242 -11.08 -27.54 6.75
CA VAL A 242 -10.55 -28.44 5.70
C VAL A 242 -11.21 -29.82 5.73
N GLU A 243 -11.47 -30.37 6.93
CA GLU A 243 -12.21 -31.63 7.08
C GLU A 243 -13.63 -31.52 6.50
N GLU A 244 -14.28 -30.38 6.68
CA GLU A 244 -15.60 -30.12 6.10
C GLU A 244 -15.55 -30.00 4.57
N VAL A 245 -14.53 -29.35 4.00
CA VAL A 245 -14.29 -29.33 2.54
C VAL A 245 -14.10 -30.76 2.02
N ASP A 246 -13.30 -31.57 2.73
CA ASP A 246 -13.07 -32.96 2.34
C ASP A 246 -14.35 -33.80 2.37
N ARG A 247 -15.18 -33.59 3.40
CA ARG A 247 -16.48 -34.28 3.56
C ARG A 247 -17.45 -33.94 2.43
N ARG A 248 -17.46 -32.70 1.94
CA ARG A 248 -18.32 -32.23 0.83
C ARG A 248 -17.78 -32.60 -0.54
N GLY A 249 -16.47 -32.83 -0.64
CA GLY A 249 -15.77 -33.09 -1.88
C GLY A 249 -15.36 -31.78 -2.56
N THR A 250 -14.31 -31.85 -3.38
CA THR A 250 -13.75 -30.66 -4.03
C THR A 250 -14.41 -30.32 -5.36
N GLU A 251 -15.31 -31.16 -5.89
CA GLU A 251 -15.81 -31.11 -7.28
C GLU A 251 -16.36 -29.74 -7.73
N TYR A 252 -16.96 -28.99 -6.80
CA TYR A 252 -17.56 -27.67 -7.04
C TYR A 252 -16.63 -26.49 -6.78
N LEU A 253 -15.40 -26.73 -6.30
CA LEU A 253 -14.38 -25.69 -6.18
C LEU A 253 -13.78 -25.38 -7.54
N ASP A 254 -13.56 -24.08 -7.83
CA ASP A 254 -12.73 -23.67 -8.96
C ASP A 254 -11.24 -23.95 -8.70
N ASP A 255 -10.43 -23.82 -9.76
CA ASP A 255 -9.01 -24.14 -9.71
C ASP A 255 -8.23 -23.23 -8.74
N ASP A 256 -8.68 -21.99 -8.51
CA ASP A 256 -8.02 -21.07 -7.59
C ASP A 256 -8.22 -21.53 -6.14
N HIS A 257 -9.42 -21.91 -5.75
CA HIS A 257 -9.69 -22.47 -4.42
C HIS A 257 -9.00 -23.82 -4.23
N VAL A 258 -8.89 -24.65 -5.28
CA VAL A 258 -8.14 -25.91 -5.20
C VAL A 258 -6.65 -25.64 -4.97
N ARG A 259 -6.05 -24.67 -5.67
CA ARG A 259 -4.66 -24.26 -5.44
C ARG A 259 -4.45 -23.65 -4.06
N GLN A 260 -5.40 -22.85 -3.58
CA GLN A 260 -5.36 -22.28 -2.23
C GLN A 260 -5.42 -23.37 -1.16
N LEU A 261 -6.28 -24.38 -1.35
CA LEU A 261 -6.34 -25.54 -0.48
C LEU A 261 -5.01 -26.30 -0.48
N GLU A 262 -4.43 -26.58 -1.66
CA GLU A 262 -3.11 -27.21 -1.75
C GLU A 262 -2.02 -26.40 -1.02
N ALA A 263 -2.07 -25.07 -1.10
CA ALA A 263 -1.10 -24.19 -0.46
C ALA A 263 -1.12 -24.25 1.07
N ILE A 264 -2.29 -24.47 1.67
CA ILE A 264 -2.46 -24.43 3.14
C ILE A 264 -2.32 -25.80 3.81
N LEU A 265 -2.54 -26.90 3.08
CA LEU A 265 -2.48 -28.26 3.63
C LEU A 265 -1.14 -28.59 4.33
N PRO A 266 0.04 -28.22 3.81
CA PRO A 266 1.31 -28.50 4.48
C PRO A 266 1.42 -27.88 5.88
N TRP A 267 0.78 -26.73 6.11
CA TRP A 267 0.80 -26.03 7.40
C TRP A 267 -0.12 -26.65 8.47
N LEU A 268 -0.99 -27.58 8.05
CA LEU A 268 -1.91 -28.32 8.94
C LEU A 268 -1.36 -29.69 9.33
N GLU A 269 -0.28 -30.13 8.70
CA GLU A 269 0.40 -31.36 9.09
C GLU A 269 1.27 -31.10 10.33
N PRO A 270 1.31 -32.02 11.31
CA PRO A 270 2.22 -31.90 12.44
C PRO A 270 3.65 -31.77 11.93
N THR A 271 4.26 -30.61 12.15
CA THR A 271 5.64 -30.37 11.74
C THR A 271 6.55 -31.04 12.75
N THR A 272 7.34 -32.02 12.32
CA THR A 272 8.47 -32.49 13.13
C THR A 272 9.56 -31.43 13.07
N GLU A 273 9.92 -30.88 14.23
CA GLU A 273 11.05 -29.98 14.36
C GLU A 273 12.31 -30.65 13.79
N ALA A 274 13.01 -29.95 12.90
CA ALA A 274 14.22 -30.47 12.29
C ALA A 274 15.30 -30.52 13.38
N VAL A 275 15.72 -31.70 13.83
CA VAL A 275 16.75 -31.80 14.88
C VAL A 275 18.14 -31.67 14.23
N PRO A 276 18.88 -30.58 14.50
CA PRO A 276 20.23 -30.44 13.96
C PRO A 276 21.13 -31.56 14.51
N PRO A 277 22.07 -32.09 13.71
CA PRO A 277 23.08 -33.02 14.22
C PRO A 277 23.86 -32.43 15.39
N THR A 278 24.31 -33.28 16.32
CA THR A 278 25.10 -32.83 17.48
C THR A 278 26.34 -32.05 17.04
N GLY A 279 26.48 -30.81 17.52
CA GLY A 279 27.59 -29.91 17.17
C GLY A 279 27.38 -29.12 15.88
N ALA A 280 26.29 -29.33 15.15
CA ALA A 280 25.93 -28.50 14.01
C ALA A 280 25.23 -27.21 14.46
N VAL A 281 25.64 -26.09 13.87
CA VAL A 281 25.00 -24.78 14.09
C VAL A 281 23.81 -24.64 13.14
N PRO A 282 22.58 -24.46 13.65
CA PRO A 282 21.41 -24.25 12.80
C PRO A 282 21.46 -22.87 12.14
N ILE A 283 21.35 -22.84 10.80
CA ILE A 283 21.35 -21.62 10.00
C ILE A 283 20.11 -21.59 9.09
N GLY A 284 19.24 -20.63 9.33
CA GLY A 284 18.05 -20.37 8.55
C GLY A 284 18.37 -19.67 7.25
N ILE A 285 17.99 -20.26 6.12
CA ILE A 285 18.09 -19.71 4.76
C ILE A 285 16.77 -19.07 4.39
N ILE A 286 16.78 -17.78 4.01
CA ILE A 286 15.55 -17.04 3.73
C ILE A 286 14.78 -17.64 2.54
N GLY A 287 13.54 -18.06 2.82
CA GLY A 287 12.54 -18.52 1.87
C GLY A 287 11.36 -17.55 1.75
N TYR A 288 10.46 -17.82 0.80
CA TYR A 288 9.39 -16.89 0.41
C TYR A 288 7.99 -17.54 0.40
N HIS A 289 7.85 -18.72 0.99
CA HIS A 289 6.55 -19.40 1.06
C HIS A 289 5.69 -18.79 2.16
N GLN A 290 4.39 -18.72 1.90
CA GLN A 290 3.36 -18.27 2.84
C GLN A 290 2.02 -18.87 2.43
N PRO A 291 1.02 -18.95 3.33
CA PRO A 291 -0.28 -19.54 3.02
C PRO A 291 -1.06 -18.71 1.97
N ASP A 292 -0.81 -17.40 1.85
CA ASP A 292 -1.38 -16.55 0.79
C ASP A 292 -0.47 -16.54 -0.45
N ARG A 293 -0.55 -17.59 -1.27
CA ARG A 293 0.25 -17.69 -2.51
C ARG A 293 -0.12 -16.64 -3.56
N GLN A 294 -1.31 -16.03 -3.48
CA GLN A 294 -1.66 -14.95 -4.40
C GLN A 294 -0.88 -13.67 -4.09
N ARG A 295 -0.47 -13.47 -2.83
CA ARG A 295 0.35 -12.34 -2.39
C ARG A 295 1.83 -12.65 -2.20
N ALA A 296 2.20 -13.93 -2.19
CA ALA A 296 3.60 -14.34 -2.21
C ALA A 296 4.37 -13.70 -3.38
N SER A 297 5.65 -13.42 -3.14
CA SER A 297 6.53 -12.87 -4.16
C SER A 297 6.64 -13.81 -5.35
N SER A 298 6.74 -13.22 -6.54
CA SER A 298 7.00 -13.91 -7.80
C SER A 298 8.27 -13.39 -8.48
N ASP A 299 9.11 -12.67 -7.74
CA ASP A 299 10.33 -12.04 -8.27
C ASP A 299 11.51 -12.98 -8.09
N VAL A 300 12.16 -13.37 -9.20
CA VAL A 300 13.40 -14.18 -9.14
C VAL A 300 14.52 -13.45 -8.38
N GLY A 301 14.46 -12.12 -8.28
CA GLY A 301 15.38 -11.30 -7.49
C GLY A 301 15.37 -11.61 -5.99
N ASP A 302 14.32 -12.28 -5.47
CA ASP A 302 14.31 -12.80 -4.11
C ASP A 302 15.29 -13.98 -3.98
N TYR A 303 15.29 -14.93 -4.92
CA TYR A 303 16.25 -16.03 -4.91
C TYR A 303 17.70 -15.58 -5.20
N VAL A 304 17.89 -14.47 -5.92
CA VAL A 304 19.21 -13.82 -6.05
C VAL A 304 19.72 -13.31 -4.70
N GLN A 305 18.84 -12.80 -3.83
CA GLN A 305 19.22 -12.40 -2.46
C GLN A 305 19.57 -13.62 -1.61
N THR A 306 18.80 -14.71 -1.72
CA THR A 306 19.12 -15.98 -1.06
C THR A 306 20.46 -16.54 -1.53
N LEU A 307 20.76 -16.46 -2.84
CA LEU A 307 22.05 -16.85 -3.39
C LEU A 307 23.20 -15.98 -2.86
N ALA A 308 23.00 -14.66 -2.73
CA ALA A 308 24.00 -13.77 -2.15
C ALA A 308 24.27 -14.07 -0.66
N MET A 309 23.22 -14.40 0.10
CA MET A 309 23.33 -14.88 1.48
C MET A 309 24.14 -16.18 1.55
N LEU A 310 23.76 -17.19 0.78
CA LEU A 310 24.48 -18.47 0.71
C LEU A 310 25.92 -18.27 0.24
N GLY A 311 26.17 -17.42 -0.74
CA GLY A 311 27.50 -17.12 -1.25
C GLY A 311 28.43 -16.56 -0.18
N ASN A 312 27.94 -15.69 0.72
CA ASN A 312 28.75 -15.22 1.85
C ASN A 312 29.02 -16.31 2.89
N LEU A 313 28.02 -17.15 3.21
CA LEU A 313 28.20 -18.28 4.13
C LEU A 313 29.16 -19.33 3.55
N CYS A 314 29.06 -19.60 2.26
CA CYS A 314 29.85 -20.63 1.58
C CYS A 314 31.32 -20.21 1.37
N ARG A 315 31.71 -18.97 1.69
CA ARG A 315 33.12 -18.57 1.73
C ARG A 315 33.92 -19.36 2.74
N PHE A 316 33.31 -19.83 3.82
CA PHE A 316 33.96 -20.66 4.83
C PHE A 316 34.19 -22.09 4.33
N SER A 317 35.24 -22.28 3.53
CA SER A 317 35.52 -23.54 2.85
C SER A 317 35.91 -24.70 3.77
N GLY A 318 36.20 -24.43 5.04
CA GLY A 318 36.43 -25.46 6.07
C GLY A 318 35.16 -25.96 6.76
N VAL A 319 33.99 -25.38 6.45
CA VAL A 319 32.70 -25.74 7.04
C VAL A 319 32.00 -26.79 6.19
N ARG A 320 31.49 -27.83 6.85
CA ARG A 320 30.59 -28.82 6.27
C ARG A 320 29.14 -28.35 6.36
N PHE A 321 28.38 -28.51 5.28
CA PHE A 321 26.95 -28.25 5.24
C PHE A 321 26.14 -29.55 5.20
N ASP A 322 25.16 -29.67 6.09
CA ASP A 322 24.02 -30.59 5.97
C ASP A 322 22.73 -29.75 6.04
N GLY A 323 21.56 -30.31 5.74
CA GLY A 323 20.31 -29.55 5.84
C GLY A 323 19.09 -30.31 5.36
N VAL A 324 17.91 -29.69 5.47
CA VAL A 324 16.66 -30.24 4.93
C VAL A 324 16.50 -29.89 3.45
N ASP A 325 15.66 -30.66 2.74
CA ASP A 325 15.18 -30.36 1.39
C ASP A 325 16.26 -30.05 0.34
N GLY A 326 17.45 -30.61 0.48
CA GLY A 326 18.56 -30.42 -0.47
C GLY A 326 19.43 -29.18 -0.22
N LEU A 327 19.22 -28.45 0.87
CA LEU A 327 19.96 -27.21 1.16
C LEU A 327 21.44 -27.45 1.43
N GLY A 328 21.81 -28.58 2.06
CA GLY A 328 23.21 -28.92 2.32
C GLY A 328 23.99 -29.18 1.02
N GLU A 329 23.39 -29.90 0.09
CA GLU A 329 23.94 -30.17 -1.24
C GLU A 329 24.09 -28.88 -2.04
N LEU A 330 23.06 -28.02 -2.05
CA LEU A 330 23.10 -26.71 -2.70
C LEU A 330 24.22 -25.82 -2.13
N ALA A 331 24.37 -25.77 -0.81
CA ALA A 331 25.44 -24.98 -0.18
C ALA A 331 26.83 -25.53 -0.55
N THR A 332 26.98 -26.85 -0.63
CA THR A 332 28.23 -27.48 -1.09
C THR A 332 28.53 -27.12 -2.55
N GLU A 333 27.52 -27.11 -3.43
CA GLU A 333 27.66 -26.66 -4.82
C GLU A 333 28.13 -25.20 -4.88
N ILE A 334 27.48 -24.31 -4.14
CA ILE A 334 27.82 -22.88 -4.08
C ILE A 334 29.23 -22.68 -3.50
N GLN A 335 29.62 -23.42 -2.45
CA GLN A 335 30.97 -23.39 -1.86
C GLN A 335 32.06 -23.73 -2.89
N ASN A 336 31.80 -24.67 -3.79
CA ASN A 336 32.72 -25.00 -4.87
C ASN A 336 32.84 -23.89 -5.92
N ARG A 337 31.77 -23.10 -6.10
CA ARG A 337 31.75 -21.93 -7.00
C ARG A 337 32.39 -20.68 -6.42
N VAL A 338 32.58 -20.60 -5.10
CA VAL A 338 33.22 -19.45 -4.46
C VAL A 338 34.62 -19.25 -5.04
N ARG A 339 34.90 -18.01 -5.49
CA ARG A 339 36.20 -17.63 -6.05
C ARG A 339 37.35 -17.92 -5.08
N PRO A 340 38.50 -18.46 -5.54
CA PRO A 340 39.59 -18.87 -4.68
C PRO A 340 40.06 -17.80 -3.68
N GLU A 341 40.17 -16.55 -4.12
CA GLU A 341 40.62 -15.40 -3.34
C GLU A 341 39.63 -14.94 -2.25
N LEU A 342 38.37 -15.40 -2.31
CA LEU A 342 37.35 -15.06 -1.33
C LEU A 342 37.11 -16.16 -0.28
N ARG A 343 37.78 -17.32 -0.42
CA ARG A 343 37.65 -18.46 0.48
C ARG A 343 38.31 -18.19 1.83
N LEU A 344 37.67 -18.69 2.88
CA LEU A 344 38.06 -18.55 4.28
C LEU A 344 38.27 -19.96 4.88
N PRO A 345 39.42 -20.60 4.65
CA PRO A 345 39.66 -21.99 5.06
C PRO A 345 39.92 -22.14 6.57
N GLU A 346 40.25 -21.05 7.26
CA GLU A 346 40.68 -21.09 8.67
C GLU A 346 39.57 -21.48 9.64
N GLN A 347 38.31 -21.18 9.31
CA GLN A 347 37.17 -21.62 10.10
C GLN A 347 36.72 -22.99 9.62
N SER A 348 36.74 -23.96 10.54
CA SER A 348 36.07 -25.25 10.37
C SER A 348 34.83 -25.32 11.26
N GLY A 349 33.88 -26.18 10.89
CA GLY A 349 32.64 -26.32 11.62
C GLY A 349 31.61 -27.14 10.86
N HIS A 350 30.42 -27.23 11.44
CA HIS A 350 29.29 -27.94 10.86
C HIS A 350 28.07 -27.03 10.92
N ALA A 351 27.48 -26.73 9.76
CA ALA A 351 26.26 -25.95 9.65
C ALA A 351 25.11 -26.84 9.18
N TYR A 352 23.96 -26.72 9.85
CA TYR A 352 22.73 -27.39 9.48
C TYR A 352 21.74 -26.36 8.91
N LEU A 353 21.36 -26.51 7.64
CA LEU A 353 20.59 -25.50 6.90
C LEU A 353 19.09 -25.86 6.85
N MET A 354 18.24 -24.87 7.10
CA MET A 354 16.78 -24.99 6.99
C MET A 354 16.15 -23.73 6.40
N PRO A 355 14.98 -23.82 5.74
CA PRO A 355 14.26 -22.62 5.32
C PRO A 355 13.73 -21.83 6.53
N VAL A 356 13.79 -20.51 6.44
CA VAL A 356 13.05 -19.57 7.28
C VAL A 356 12.29 -18.65 6.36
N ASN A 357 10.96 -18.76 6.34
CA ASN A 357 10.12 -18.03 5.42
C ASN A 357 9.96 -16.57 5.86
N ARG A 358 10.43 -15.63 5.02
CA ARG A 358 10.42 -14.19 5.29
C ARG A 358 9.04 -13.67 5.69
N ASP A 359 8.02 -14.07 4.94
CA ASP A 359 6.67 -13.51 5.06
C ASP A 359 5.76 -14.32 6.01
N PHE A 360 6.19 -15.51 6.47
CA PHE A 360 5.41 -16.38 7.36
C PHE A 360 6.28 -17.44 8.06
N SER A 361 6.98 -17.04 9.12
CA SER A 361 7.92 -17.92 9.84
C SER A 361 7.32 -18.58 11.08
N ARG A 362 6.18 -18.08 11.59
CA ARG A 362 5.63 -18.49 12.90
C ARG A 362 5.26 -19.97 13.02
N LEU A 363 5.04 -20.63 11.89
CA LEU A 363 4.72 -22.07 11.80
C LEU A 363 5.85 -22.89 11.17
N ASP A 364 6.98 -22.27 10.85
CA ASP A 364 8.14 -23.02 10.38
C ASP A 364 8.71 -23.85 11.55
N PRO A 365 9.19 -25.08 11.30
CA PRO A 365 9.77 -25.96 12.30
C PRO A 365 11.21 -25.52 12.64
N ILE A 366 11.36 -24.35 13.27
CA ILE A 366 12.65 -23.68 13.48
C ILE A 366 13.27 -24.10 14.82
N PRO A 367 14.44 -24.76 14.81
CA PRO A 367 15.17 -25.14 16.02
C PRO A 367 15.56 -23.92 16.86
N GLU A 368 15.66 -24.08 18.17
CA GLU A 368 16.20 -23.04 19.05
C GLU A 368 17.56 -22.53 18.56
N ARG A 369 17.78 -21.22 18.72
CA ARG A 369 19.04 -20.53 18.37
C ARG A 369 19.44 -20.67 16.90
N THR A 370 18.46 -20.65 16.00
CA THR A 370 18.70 -20.66 14.55
C THR A 370 19.14 -19.29 14.06
N TRP A 371 20.36 -19.18 13.55
CA TRP A 371 20.90 -17.92 13.04
C TRP A 371 20.44 -17.65 11.61
N THR A 372 20.16 -16.40 11.25
CA THR A 372 19.86 -16.05 9.85
C THR A 372 20.37 -14.67 9.48
N ILE A 373 20.74 -14.47 8.22
CA ILE A 373 20.97 -13.13 7.67
C ILE A 373 19.61 -12.60 7.21
N ALA A 374 19.00 -11.76 8.03
CA ALA A 374 17.72 -11.14 7.74
C ALA A 374 17.94 -9.99 6.73
N SER A 375 17.64 -10.27 5.47
CA SER A 375 17.92 -9.36 4.35
C SER A 375 16.74 -9.25 3.39
N GLY A 376 16.68 -8.12 2.69
CA GLY A 376 15.75 -7.91 1.60
C GLY A 376 14.52 -7.08 1.93
N TRP A 377 13.55 -7.16 1.03
CA TRP A 377 12.29 -6.41 1.07
C TRP A 377 11.33 -7.06 2.06
N HIS A 378 10.96 -6.37 3.14
CA HIS A 378 10.02 -6.86 4.14
C HIS A 378 8.76 -5.99 4.18
N MET A 379 7.55 -6.50 4.03
CA MET A 379 7.17 -7.89 3.70
C MET A 379 5.79 -7.90 3.03
N HIS A 380 5.40 -9.05 2.50
CA HIS A 380 4.08 -9.22 1.90
C HIS A 380 3.03 -9.46 2.99
N SER A 381 1.84 -8.87 2.85
CA SER A 381 0.73 -9.07 3.79
C SER A 381 0.04 -10.41 3.55
N LEU A 382 -0.41 -11.06 4.61
CA LEU A 382 -1.25 -12.26 4.57
C LEU A 382 -2.73 -11.85 4.43
N PHE A 383 -3.35 -12.13 3.27
CA PHE A 383 -4.76 -11.89 2.97
C PHE A 383 -5.26 -10.46 3.26
N GLU A 384 -4.37 -9.45 3.16
CA GLU A 384 -4.62 -8.05 3.58
C GLU A 384 -4.94 -7.86 5.07
N MET A 385 -4.84 -8.91 5.88
CA MET A 385 -5.18 -8.87 7.29
C MET A 385 -4.00 -8.38 8.11
N ARG A 386 -2.84 -9.02 7.95
CA ARG A 386 -1.68 -8.80 8.82
C ARG A 386 -0.35 -9.05 8.12
N PHE A 387 0.72 -8.70 8.82
CA PHE A 387 2.09 -9.13 8.54
C PHE A 387 2.50 -10.17 9.60
N ASP A 388 3.36 -11.12 9.25
CA ASP A 388 3.94 -12.08 10.21
C ASP A 388 5.36 -11.63 10.58
N PHE A 389 5.42 -10.51 11.30
CA PHE A 389 6.64 -9.96 11.88
C PHE A 389 6.32 -9.48 13.30
N PRO A 390 7.12 -9.77 14.34
CA PRO A 390 8.44 -10.44 14.36
C PRO A 390 8.55 -11.83 13.74
N TYR A 391 9.77 -12.26 13.44
CA TYR A 391 10.05 -13.66 13.09
C TYR A 391 9.76 -14.63 14.23
N HIS A 392 9.75 -15.92 13.92
CA HIS A 392 9.65 -16.99 14.90
C HIS A 392 10.63 -16.78 16.08
N PRO A 393 10.22 -17.00 17.35
CA PRO A 393 11.04 -16.69 18.53
C PRO A 393 12.41 -17.38 18.58
N ASN A 394 12.58 -18.50 17.87
CA ASN A 394 13.84 -19.24 17.81
C ASN A 394 14.85 -18.66 16.79
N VAL A 395 14.44 -17.69 15.98
CA VAL A 395 15.32 -17.02 15.00
C VAL A 395 16.22 -16.00 15.71
N ARG A 396 17.48 -15.98 15.33
CA ARG A 396 18.50 -14.99 15.71
C ARG A 396 18.93 -14.23 14.47
N PRO A 397 18.27 -13.09 14.16
CA PRO A 397 18.53 -12.36 12.94
C PRO A 397 19.80 -11.53 13.07
N LEU A 398 20.60 -11.53 12.00
CA LEU A 398 21.63 -10.55 11.71
C LEU A 398 21.09 -9.67 10.59
N PHE A 399 20.65 -8.47 10.94
CA PHE A 399 20.00 -7.57 9.97
C PHE A 399 21.02 -6.92 9.04
N ILE A 400 20.95 -7.28 7.76
CA ILE A 400 21.81 -6.75 6.71
C ILE A 400 20.97 -6.55 5.46
N SER A 401 21.06 -5.39 4.83
CA SER A 401 20.23 -5.05 3.66
C SER A 401 18.72 -5.16 3.96
N PHE A 402 18.31 -4.84 5.19
CA PHE A 402 16.91 -4.85 5.59
C PHE A 402 16.18 -3.64 4.99
N HIS A 403 15.03 -3.86 4.35
CA HIS A 403 14.18 -2.81 3.81
C HIS A 403 12.76 -2.94 4.36
N VAL A 404 12.28 -1.90 5.03
CA VAL A 404 10.88 -1.81 5.45
C VAL A 404 10.06 -1.33 4.27
N ASN A 405 9.35 -2.21 3.58
CA ASN A 405 8.46 -1.81 2.51
C ASN A 405 7.18 -1.17 3.04
N ASN A 406 6.49 -1.86 3.95
CA ASN A 406 5.21 -1.43 4.47
C ASN A 406 5.34 -1.09 5.95
N ILE A 407 5.06 0.16 6.32
CA ILE A 407 5.18 0.61 7.71
C ILE A 407 4.25 -0.16 8.67
N GLY A 408 3.17 -0.75 8.16
CA GLY A 408 2.23 -1.54 8.94
C GLY A 408 2.81 -2.82 9.52
N MET A 409 4.04 -3.21 9.13
CA MET A 409 4.78 -4.30 9.78
C MET A 409 5.48 -3.85 11.08
N LEU A 410 5.66 -2.55 11.30
CA LEU A 410 6.35 -1.99 12.47
C LEU A 410 5.37 -1.78 13.63
N THR A 411 4.77 -2.89 14.09
CA THR A 411 3.99 -2.93 15.34
C THR A 411 4.91 -2.68 16.55
N PRO A 412 4.36 -2.41 17.76
CA PRO A 412 5.17 -2.32 18.97
C PRO A 412 6.09 -3.55 19.17
N ASP A 413 5.54 -4.77 19.04
CA ASP A 413 6.31 -6.02 19.12
C ASP A 413 7.42 -6.10 18.06
N ALA A 414 7.17 -5.62 16.84
CA ALA A 414 8.18 -5.57 15.78
C ALA A 414 9.29 -4.58 16.09
N LEU A 415 8.97 -3.40 16.64
CA LEU A 415 9.97 -2.42 17.05
C LEU A 415 10.82 -2.96 18.21
N ASP A 416 10.20 -3.62 19.19
CA ASP A 416 10.92 -4.25 20.30
C ASP A 416 11.83 -5.39 19.82
N TYR A 417 11.36 -6.20 18.87
CA TYR A 417 12.19 -7.23 18.23
C TYR A 417 13.40 -6.63 17.49
N LEU A 418 13.19 -5.55 16.73
CA LEU A 418 14.28 -4.85 16.03
C LEU A 418 15.27 -4.18 17.00
N ARG A 419 14.81 -3.68 18.15
CA ARG A 419 15.70 -3.15 19.21
C ARG A 419 16.50 -4.27 19.87
N THR A 420 15.86 -5.41 20.14
CA THR A 420 16.46 -6.56 20.81
C THR A 420 17.60 -7.16 19.99
N TYR A 421 17.41 -7.31 18.68
CA TYR A 421 18.40 -7.93 17.79
C TYR A 421 19.13 -6.92 16.89
N GLY A 422 19.00 -5.63 17.20
CA GLY A 422 19.69 -4.54 16.50
C GLY A 422 21.18 -4.46 16.88
N PRO A 423 21.93 -3.50 16.31
CA PRO A 423 21.49 -2.47 15.38
C PRO A 423 21.12 -3.05 14.00
N VAL A 424 20.20 -2.38 13.30
CA VAL A 424 19.64 -2.87 12.03
C VAL A 424 20.46 -2.35 10.84
N GLY A 425 21.07 -3.27 10.09
CA GLY A 425 21.73 -2.96 8.82
C GLY A 425 20.72 -2.80 7.68
N CYS A 426 20.46 -1.56 7.27
CA CYS A 426 19.46 -1.19 6.29
C CYS A 426 19.97 -1.20 4.85
N ARG A 427 19.07 -1.56 3.93
CA ARG A 427 19.33 -1.54 2.49
C ARG A 427 19.50 -0.14 1.91
N ASP A 428 18.69 0.80 2.40
CA ASP A 428 18.56 2.16 1.90
C ASP A 428 18.47 3.15 3.06
N TRP A 429 18.86 4.39 2.80
CA TRP A 429 18.80 5.45 3.81
C TRP A 429 17.38 5.81 4.23
N THR A 430 16.39 5.60 3.35
CA THR A 430 14.97 5.80 3.72
C THR A 430 14.55 4.88 4.87
N THR A 431 15.03 3.63 4.90
CA THR A 431 14.78 2.69 6.00
C THR A 431 15.58 3.06 7.24
N VAL A 432 16.82 3.56 7.10
CA VAL A 432 17.59 4.11 8.22
C VAL A 432 16.82 5.22 8.92
N ASP A 433 16.39 6.24 8.17
CA ASP A 433 15.70 7.41 8.70
C ASP A 433 14.37 7.02 9.38
N LEU A 434 13.66 6.05 8.81
CA LEU A 434 12.42 5.51 9.38
C LEU A 434 12.65 4.79 10.73
N LEU A 435 13.69 3.96 10.82
CA LEU A 435 13.97 3.21 12.04
C LEU A 435 14.53 4.11 13.15
N LEU A 436 15.38 5.07 12.80
CA LEU A 436 15.89 6.07 13.75
C LEU A 436 14.75 6.93 14.31
N SER A 437 13.78 7.35 13.49
CA SER A 437 12.60 8.08 13.97
C SER A 437 11.68 7.26 14.87
N ALA A 438 11.76 5.92 14.78
CA ALA A 438 11.07 4.97 15.66
C ALA A 438 11.90 4.56 16.89
N GLY A 439 13.08 5.15 17.10
CA GLY A 439 13.97 4.81 18.21
C GLY A 439 14.60 3.42 18.10
N VAL A 440 14.86 2.95 16.88
CA VAL A 440 15.59 1.71 16.59
C VAL A 440 16.95 2.09 15.99
N ASP A 441 18.04 1.65 16.61
CA ASP A 441 19.38 1.89 16.09
C ASP A 441 19.55 1.21 14.72
N ALA A 442 19.86 2.01 13.71
CA ALA A 442 19.94 1.57 12.32
C ALA A 442 21.12 2.23 11.60
N PHE A 443 21.66 1.55 10.58
CA PHE A 443 22.77 2.05 9.78
C PHE A 443 22.68 1.55 8.34
N PHE A 444 23.30 2.25 7.40
CA PHE A 444 23.29 1.85 5.99
C PHE A 444 24.31 0.73 5.72
N THR A 445 23.84 -0.40 5.18
CA THR A 445 24.68 -1.49 4.66
C THR A 445 24.72 -1.54 3.14
N GLY A 446 23.66 -1.07 2.47
CA GLY A 446 23.47 -1.29 1.04
C GLY A 446 22.81 -2.64 0.73
N CYS A 447 22.94 -3.15 -0.50
CA CYS A 447 22.23 -4.35 -0.96
C CYS A 447 23.14 -5.60 -0.96
N LEU A 448 22.69 -6.68 -0.32
CA LEU A 448 23.42 -7.95 -0.21
C LEU A 448 23.79 -8.54 -1.58
N THR A 449 22.98 -8.30 -2.61
CA THR A 449 23.26 -8.79 -3.97
C THR A 449 24.50 -8.17 -4.61
N THR A 450 25.08 -7.13 -4.02
CA THR A 450 26.38 -6.57 -4.48
C THR A 450 27.57 -7.48 -4.19
N THR A 451 27.37 -8.57 -3.43
CA THR A 451 28.41 -9.57 -3.15
C THR A 451 28.30 -10.80 -4.06
N ILE A 452 27.32 -10.83 -4.97
CA ILE A 452 26.99 -12.01 -5.78
C ILE A 452 28.14 -12.44 -6.69
N ASP A 453 29.00 -11.51 -7.08
CA ASP A 453 30.20 -11.77 -7.89
C ASP A 453 31.10 -12.83 -7.26
N GLY A 454 31.04 -13.02 -5.93
CA GLY A 454 31.89 -13.98 -5.24
C GLY A 454 31.64 -15.45 -5.59
N VAL A 455 30.52 -15.78 -6.22
CA VAL A 455 30.15 -17.15 -6.65
C VAL A 455 30.07 -17.31 -8.17
N PHE A 456 30.51 -16.31 -8.92
CA PHE A 456 30.60 -16.33 -10.39
C PHE A 456 32.04 -16.00 -10.82
N PRO A 457 32.54 -16.49 -11.97
CA PRO A 457 33.89 -16.12 -12.45
C PRO A 457 34.08 -14.62 -12.60
N ALA A 458 35.33 -14.13 -12.61
CA ALA A 458 35.56 -12.72 -12.92
C ALA A 458 35.10 -12.43 -14.36
N THR A 459 34.54 -11.24 -14.61
CA THR A 459 34.05 -10.87 -15.95
C THR A 459 35.14 -10.96 -17.01
N SER A 460 36.39 -10.67 -16.63
CA SER A 460 37.58 -10.82 -17.47
C SER A 460 37.92 -12.26 -17.85
N GLU A 461 37.37 -13.25 -17.16
CA GLU A 461 37.62 -14.69 -17.38
C GLU A 461 36.51 -15.34 -18.22
N VAL A 462 35.48 -14.58 -18.61
CA VAL A 462 34.35 -15.08 -19.38
C VAL A 462 34.49 -14.67 -20.84
N GLU A 463 34.61 -15.67 -21.72
CA GLU A 463 34.51 -15.48 -23.17
C GLU A 463 33.04 -15.26 -23.56
N PRO A 464 32.67 -14.10 -24.14
CA PRO A 464 31.28 -13.77 -24.38
C PRO A 464 30.80 -14.26 -25.75
N GLU A 465 29.58 -14.82 -25.80
CA GLU A 465 28.96 -15.34 -27.02
C GLU A 465 28.08 -14.27 -27.69
N ASP A 466 28.41 -13.85 -28.93
CA ASP A 466 27.67 -12.93 -29.80
C ASP A 466 27.15 -11.60 -29.19
N GLN A 467 27.55 -11.28 -27.96
CA GLN A 467 27.32 -10.08 -27.14
C GLN A 467 26.03 -9.30 -27.45
N VAL A 468 24.90 -9.77 -26.89
CA VAL A 468 23.55 -9.18 -27.05
C VAL A 468 23.31 -8.06 -26.02
N VAL A 469 22.37 -7.15 -26.28
CA VAL A 469 21.87 -6.18 -25.29
C VAL A 469 20.55 -6.69 -24.70
N ALA A 470 20.50 -6.89 -23.39
CA ALA A 470 19.27 -7.33 -22.71
C ALA A 470 18.39 -6.15 -22.31
N LEU A 471 17.11 -6.25 -22.63
CA LEU A 471 16.04 -5.34 -22.27
C LEU A 471 15.21 -6.00 -21.18
N ILE A 472 15.53 -5.70 -19.92
CA ILE A 472 14.97 -6.41 -18.77
C ILE A 472 13.82 -5.61 -18.17
N ASP A 473 12.60 -6.14 -18.31
CA ASP A 473 11.37 -5.52 -17.81
C ASP A 473 11.16 -4.07 -18.28
N VAL A 474 11.66 -3.78 -19.49
CA VAL A 474 11.49 -2.52 -20.22
C VAL A 474 10.92 -2.80 -21.61
N PRO A 475 10.18 -1.86 -22.22
CA PRO A 475 9.62 -2.07 -23.56
C PRO A 475 10.72 -2.22 -24.61
N PRO A 476 10.49 -2.97 -25.72
CA PRO A 476 11.46 -3.13 -26.81
C PRO A 476 12.00 -1.80 -27.37
N ALA A 477 11.20 -0.75 -27.34
CA ALA A 477 11.58 0.60 -27.78
C ALA A 477 12.79 1.18 -27.00
N ALA A 478 13.04 0.72 -25.77
CA ALA A 478 14.21 1.13 -24.99
C ALA A 478 15.53 0.72 -25.65
N GLY A 479 15.52 -0.33 -26.49
CA GLY A 479 16.68 -0.79 -27.25
C GLY A 479 16.82 -0.20 -28.65
N ALA A 480 15.96 0.74 -29.08
CA ALA A 480 15.93 1.24 -30.46
C ALA A 480 17.27 1.83 -30.93
N ASN A 481 18.05 2.39 -30.00
CA ASN A 481 19.36 3.00 -30.26
C ASN A 481 20.54 2.13 -29.82
N ALA A 482 20.32 0.86 -29.47
CA ALA A 482 21.36 0.00 -28.93
C ALA A 482 22.47 -0.35 -29.94
N GLY A 483 22.21 -0.19 -31.25
CA GLY A 483 23.19 -0.46 -32.32
C GLY A 483 23.64 -1.92 -32.43
N ARG A 484 23.02 -2.83 -31.67
CA ARG A 484 23.32 -4.26 -31.53
C ARG A 484 22.02 -5.07 -31.46
N ARG A 485 22.13 -6.40 -31.56
CA ARG A 485 21.00 -7.31 -31.33
C ARG A 485 20.48 -7.12 -29.91
N THR A 486 19.16 -6.99 -29.75
CA THR A 486 18.49 -6.84 -28.46
C THR A 486 17.63 -8.06 -28.14
N GLU A 487 17.51 -8.39 -26.85
CA GLU A 487 16.63 -9.45 -26.35
C GLU A 487 15.80 -8.97 -25.17
N VAL A 488 14.52 -9.35 -25.10
CA VAL A 488 13.62 -8.96 -24.00
C VAL A 488 13.55 -10.07 -22.97
N VAL A 489 13.82 -9.74 -21.71
CA VAL A 489 13.81 -10.67 -20.58
C VAL A 489 12.84 -10.17 -19.51
N SER A 490 12.08 -11.07 -18.87
CA SER A 490 11.15 -10.76 -17.77
C SER A 490 11.59 -11.47 -16.50
N HIS A 491 11.61 -10.75 -15.38
CA HIS A 491 11.92 -11.30 -14.05
C HIS A 491 10.69 -11.69 -13.24
N GLY A 492 9.49 -11.35 -13.74
CA GLY A 492 8.23 -11.77 -13.15
C GLY A 492 7.70 -13.03 -13.81
N ASP A 493 7.62 -14.12 -13.05
CA ASP A 493 6.90 -15.33 -13.44
C ASP A 493 6.07 -15.86 -12.27
N ILE A 494 4.79 -16.15 -12.53
CA ILE A 494 3.87 -16.77 -11.55
C ILE A 494 4.45 -18.10 -11.05
N ALA A 495 5.19 -18.83 -11.88
CA ALA A 495 5.87 -20.07 -11.48
C ALA A 495 6.81 -19.86 -10.27
N GLY A 496 7.45 -18.68 -10.16
CA GLY A 496 8.33 -18.34 -9.04
C GLY A 496 7.65 -18.37 -7.67
N ARG A 497 6.32 -18.19 -7.60
CA ARG A 497 5.52 -18.28 -6.35
C ARG A 497 5.43 -19.70 -5.80
N TYR A 498 5.65 -20.68 -6.67
CA TYR A 498 5.52 -22.10 -6.38
C TYR A 498 6.87 -22.82 -6.38
N ALA A 499 7.95 -22.13 -6.75
CA ALA A 499 9.29 -22.69 -6.75
C ALA A 499 9.69 -23.08 -5.32
N ARG A 500 10.30 -24.26 -5.18
CA ARG A 500 10.97 -24.62 -3.92
C ARG A 500 12.23 -23.79 -3.78
N LEU A 501 12.70 -23.61 -2.55
CA LEU A 501 13.85 -22.76 -2.26
C LEU A 501 15.10 -23.13 -3.08
N VAL A 502 15.46 -24.41 -3.12
CA VAL A 502 16.60 -24.91 -3.91
C VAL A 502 16.40 -24.66 -5.41
N ASP A 503 15.23 -25.01 -5.95
CA ASP A 503 14.93 -24.80 -7.38
C ASP A 503 14.99 -23.31 -7.76
N GLY A 504 14.51 -22.43 -6.88
CA GLY A 504 14.56 -20.98 -7.09
C GLY A 504 15.99 -20.43 -7.08
N VAL A 505 16.86 -20.95 -6.21
CA VAL A 505 18.28 -20.57 -6.19
C VAL A 505 19.01 -21.08 -7.44
N HIS A 506 18.73 -22.31 -7.89
CA HIS A 506 19.26 -22.81 -9.16
C HIS A 506 18.80 -21.96 -10.35
N ALA A 507 17.53 -21.55 -10.39
CA ALA A 507 17.04 -20.63 -11.43
C ALA A 507 17.74 -19.26 -11.37
N ALA A 508 18.04 -18.75 -10.18
CA ALA A 508 18.81 -17.51 -10.01
C ALA A 508 20.27 -17.66 -10.49
N ILE A 509 20.88 -18.82 -10.25
CA ILE A 509 22.20 -19.18 -10.76
C ILE A 509 22.20 -19.17 -12.30
N GLU A 510 21.29 -19.93 -12.92
CA GLU A 510 21.19 -20.05 -14.38
C GLU A 510 20.94 -18.69 -15.05
N LEU A 511 20.09 -17.86 -14.43
CA LEU A 511 19.80 -16.52 -14.90
C LEU A 511 21.06 -15.62 -14.91
N LEU A 512 21.84 -15.64 -13.83
CA LEU A 512 23.02 -14.80 -13.69
C LEU A 512 24.23 -15.31 -14.51
N ASP A 513 24.38 -16.63 -14.68
CA ASP A 513 25.32 -17.19 -15.65
C ASP A 513 24.93 -16.73 -17.07
N GLY A 514 23.63 -16.80 -17.40
CA GLY A 514 23.10 -16.26 -18.65
C GLY A 514 23.40 -14.78 -18.86
N TYR A 515 23.33 -13.97 -17.79
CA TYR A 515 23.71 -12.56 -17.87
C TYR A 515 25.16 -12.38 -18.32
N GLN A 516 26.11 -13.05 -17.67
CA GLN A 516 27.53 -12.86 -17.86
C GLN A 516 28.03 -13.41 -19.21
N HIS A 517 27.46 -14.54 -19.66
CA HIS A 517 27.88 -15.21 -20.90
C HIS A 517 27.25 -14.61 -22.16
N ARG A 518 26.03 -14.08 -22.07
CA ARG A 518 25.21 -13.71 -23.25
C ARG A 518 25.09 -12.21 -23.47
N TYR A 519 25.15 -11.40 -22.40
CA TYR A 519 24.85 -9.98 -22.48
C TYR A 519 26.09 -9.11 -22.29
N SER A 520 26.31 -8.19 -23.23
CA SER A 520 27.35 -7.16 -23.12
C SER A 520 26.88 -5.89 -22.42
N HIS A 521 25.57 -5.69 -22.39
CA HIS A 521 24.92 -4.53 -21.81
C HIS A 521 23.51 -4.88 -21.37
N ILE A 522 23.08 -4.31 -20.25
CA ILE A 522 21.71 -4.47 -19.75
C ILE A 522 21.02 -3.11 -19.68
N ILE A 523 19.80 -3.02 -20.21
CA ILE A 523 18.91 -1.87 -20.04
C ILE A 523 17.75 -2.33 -19.17
N THR A 524 17.57 -1.72 -18.00
CA THR A 524 16.52 -2.13 -17.06
C THR A 524 15.95 -0.98 -16.25
N SER A 525 14.74 -1.18 -15.75
CA SER A 525 14.10 -0.32 -14.75
C SER A 525 14.04 -0.97 -13.37
N ARG A 526 14.54 -2.21 -13.21
CA ARG A 526 14.47 -2.98 -11.98
C ARG A 526 15.77 -2.93 -11.19
N LEU A 527 15.67 -2.48 -9.94
CA LEU A 527 16.77 -2.47 -8.99
C LEU A 527 17.38 -3.88 -8.78
N HIS A 528 16.54 -4.93 -8.79
CA HIS A 528 16.96 -6.32 -8.62
C HIS A 528 17.64 -6.95 -9.85
N SER A 529 17.62 -6.28 -11.01
CA SER A 529 18.44 -6.69 -12.16
C SER A 529 19.69 -5.82 -12.25
N TYR A 530 19.56 -4.52 -11.94
CA TYR A 530 20.65 -3.55 -11.94
C TYR A 530 21.80 -3.93 -11.02
N LEU A 531 21.56 -4.08 -9.71
CA LEU A 531 22.65 -4.29 -8.75
C LEU A 531 23.39 -5.62 -8.93
N PRO A 532 22.71 -6.77 -9.16
CA PRO A 532 23.42 -8.01 -9.45
C PRO A 532 24.23 -7.95 -10.75
N ALA A 533 23.67 -7.38 -11.83
CA ALA A 533 24.39 -7.24 -13.11
C ALA A 533 25.64 -6.35 -12.96
N THR A 534 25.48 -5.19 -12.33
CA THR A 534 26.60 -4.30 -12.03
C THR A 534 27.63 -4.98 -11.12
N SER A 535 27.18 -5.83 -10.19
CA SER A 535 28.08 -6.63 -9.38
C SER A 535 28.89 -7.63 -10.19
N LEU A 536 28.29 -8.28 -11.19
CA LEU A 536 28.95 -9.18 -12.14
C LEU A 536 29.85 -8.46 -13.15
N GLY A 537 30.07 -7.14 -13.00
CA GLY A 537 30.92 -6.36 -13.90
C GLY A 537 30.27 -6.00 -15.24
N ILE A 538 28.96 -6.21 -15.39
CA ILE A 538 28.24 -5.94 -16.64
C ILE A 538 27.84 -4.46 -16.67
N ASP A 539 27.99 -3.81 -17.83
CA ASP A 539 27.51 -2.45 -18.04
C ASP A 539 25.97 -2.41 -18.02
N VAL A 540 25.41 -1.41 -17.32
CA VAL A 540 23.96 -1.30 -17.11
C VAL A 540 23.47 0.14 -17.30
N THR A 541 22.53 0.32 -18.22
CA THR A 541 21.67 1.51 -18.25
C THR A 541 20.46 1.29 -17.35
N PHE A 542 20.47 1.92 -16.18
CA PHE A 542 19.39 1.83 -15.20
C PHE A 542 18.48 3.07 -15.21
N THR A 543 17.24 2.89 -15.67
CA THR A 543 16.21 3.93 -15.70
C THR A 543 14.99 3.48 -14.91
N PRO A 544 14.91 3.76 -13.59
CA PRO A 544 13.78 3.34 -12.76
C PRO A 544 12.48 3.99 -13.25
N LYS A 545 11.37 3.24 -13.16
CA LYS A 545 10.02 3.76 -13.48
C LYS A 545 9.62 4.94 -12.58
N THR A 546 10.16 4.95 -11.37
CA THR A 546 9.86 5.89 -10.30
C THR A 546 11.21 6.43 -9.81
N PRO A 547 11.68 7.60 -10.31
CA PRO A 547 13.01 8.11 -10.00
C PRO A 547 13.27 8.22 -8.49
N GLY A 548 12.29 8.73 -7.73
CA GLY A 548 12.38 8.86 -6.28
C GLY A 548 11.93 7.63 -5.48
N ASP A 549 11.91 6.42 -6.05
CA ASP A 549 11.50 5.19 -5.32
C ASP A 549 12.23 5.03 -3.98
N VAL A 550 11.48 4.68 -2.92
CA VAL A 550 11.98 4.52 -1.53
C VAL A 550 13.20 3.58 -1.41
N ARG A 551 13.38 2.65 -2.35
CA ARG A 551 14.46 1.66 -2.32
C ARG A 551 15.78 2.16 -2.92
N LEU A 552 15.81 3.34 -3.54
CA LEU A 552 16.96 3.79 -4.32
C LEU A 552 17.96 4.63 -3.54
N ASP A 553 17.57 5.19 -2.39
CA ASP A 553 18.41 6.12 -1.65
C ASP A 553 19.69 5.43 -1.13
N GLY A 554 20.83 5.79 -1.71
CA GLY A 554 22.15 5.20 -1.46
C GLY A 554 22.56 4.08 -2.43
N LEU A 555 21.65 3.61 -3.28
CA LEU A 555 21.87 2.46 -4.18
C LEU A 555 21.95 2.82 -5.67
N ASP A 556 21.74 4.07 -6.02
CA ASP A 556 21.74 4.53 -7.40
C ASP A 556 23.13 4.99 -7.88
N GLY A 557 23.33 4.95 -9.21
CA GLY A 557 24.57 5.42 -9.84
C GLY A 557 25.80 4.55 -9.57
N MET A 558 25.63 3.33 -9.06
CA MET A 558 26.66 2.29 -9.03
C MET A 558 27.13 1.95 -10.43
N GLN A 559 28.45 1.77 -10.55
CA GLN A 559 29.13 1.39 -11.79
C GLN A 559 29.93 0.12 -11.52
N PRO A 560 30.12 -0.75 -12.54
CA PRO A 560 31.06 -1.87 -12.46
C PRO A 560 32.43 -1.40 -11.95
N ASP A 561 32.97 -2.11 -10.96
CA ASP A 561 34.25 -1.84 -10.30
C ASP A 561 34.42 -0.42 -9.71
N GLY A 562 33.33 0.34 -9.60
CA GLY A 562 33.34 1.69 -9.04
C GLY A 562 33.58 1.68 -7.53
N PRO A 563 34.22 2.73 -6.96
CA PRO A 563 34.59 2.77 -5.55
C PRO A 563 33.40 2.63 -4.59
N ARG A 564 32.21 3.15 -4.95
CA ARG A 564 30.99 3.01 -4.15
C ARG A 564 30.48 1.57 -4.09
N LEU A 565 30.52 0.85 -5.22
CA LEU A 565 30.11 -0.55 -5.28
C LEU A 565 31.07 -1.42 -4.47
N ASN A 566 32.38 -1.23 -4.69
CA ASN A 566 33.41 -2.01 -4.00
C ASN A 566 33.35 -1.80 -2.48
N ALA A 567 33.26 -0.55 -2.01
CA ALA A 567 33.12 -0.25 -0.59
C ALA A 567 31.88 -0.88 0.05
N MET A 568 30.75 -0.95 -0.68
CA MET A 568 29.54 -1.63 -0.23
C MET A 568 29.72 -3.14 -0.17
N ARG A 569 30.17 -3.74 -1.27
CA ARG A 569 30.43 -5.17 -1.42
C ARG A 569 31.39 -5.68 -0.35
N ASP A 570 32.55 -5.05 -0.24
CA ASP A 570 33.62 -5.49 0.65
C ASP A 570 33.23 -5.23 2.12
N GLY A 571 32.60 -4.08 2.39
CA GLY A 571 32.06 -3.78 3.71
C GLY A 571 31.01 -4.78 4.20
N ILE A 572 30.12 -5.27 3.31
CA ILE A 572 29.17 -6.34 3.63
C ILE A 572 29.92 -7.65 3.89
N ARG A 573 30.85 -8.03 2.99
CA ARG A 573 31.64 -9.26 3.09
C ARG A 573 32.46 -9.37 4.37
N GLU A 574 33.09 -8.28 4.78
CA GLU A 574 33.87 -8.19 6.02
C GLU A 574 32.96 -8.34 7.24
N LEU A 575 31.89 -7.54 7.28
CA LEU A 575 30.94 -7.55 8.38
C LEU A 575 30.28 -8.92 8.57
N VAL A 576 29.81 -9.54 7.48
CA VAL A 576 29.22 -10.89 7.51
C VAL A 576 30.25 -11.94 7.93
N ALA A 577 31.48 -11.88 7.41
CA ALA A 577 32.50 -12.87 7.73
C ALA A 577 32.91 -12.83 9.20
N GLU A 578 33.05 -11.64 9.80
CA GLU A 578 33.41 -11.50 11.21
C GLU A 578 32.39 -12.15 12.14
N VAL A 579 31.10 -11.93 11.88
CA VAL A 579 30.02 -12.41 12.74
C VAL A 579 29.73 -13.88 12.50
N LEU A 580 29.71 -14.32 11.24
CA LEU A 580 29.50 -15.73 10.92
C LEU A 580 30.63 -16.61 11.45
N ARG A 581 31.86 -16.10 11.56
CA ARG A 581 32.96 -16.85 12.18
C ARG A 581 32.63 -17.23 13.63
N LEU A 582 32.08 -16.29 14.41
CA LEU A 582 31.64 -16.56 15.79
C LEU A 582 30.47 -17.54 15.81
N VAL A 583 29.45 -17.31 14.98
CA VAL A 583 28.27 -18.19 14.87
C VAL A 583 28.70 -19.63 14.57
N LEU A 584 29.55 -19.83 13.56
CA LEU A 584 30.03 -21.14 13.13
C LEU A 584 30.98 -21.81 14.14
N SER A 585 31.59 -21.04 15.04
CA SER A 585 32.38 -21.58 16.16
C SER A 585 31.52 -22.11 17.32
N GLY A 586 30.20 -21.85 17.30
CA GLY A 586 29.28 -22.22 18.38
C GLY A 586 29.23 -21.21 19.52
N ALA A 587 29.65 -19.96 19.27
CA ALA A 587 29.64 -18.89 20.28
C ALA A 587 28.25 -18.64 20.89
N GLY A 588 28.25 -18.07 22.09
CA GLY A 588 27.03 -17.67 22.80
C GLY A 588 26.27 -16.57 22.03
N GLU A 589 24.94 -16.51 22.22
CA GLU A 589 24.12 -15.45 21.62
C GLU A 589 24.59 -14.05 22.02
N ASP A 590 24.79 -13.82 23.32
CA ASP A 590 25.26 -12.55 23.87
C ASP A 590 26.63 -12.14 23.32
N GLU A 591 27.52 -13.11 23.09
CA GLU A 591 28.84 -12.88 22.53
C GLU A 591 28.77 -12.42 21.06
N VAL A 592 27.93 -13.09 20.26
CA VAL A 592 27.72 -12.74 18.86
C VAL A 592 27.10 -11.34 18.74
N TYR A 593 26.07 -11.03 19.53
CA TYR A 593 25.45 -9.70 19.49
C TYR A 593 26.33 -8.60 20.08
N ALA A 594 27.14 -8.89 21.11
CA ALA A 594 28.14 -7.95 21.60
C ALA A 594 29.17 -7.59 20.50
N ARG A 595 29.63 -8.59 19.75
CA ARG A 595 30.51 -8.36 18.60
C ARG A 595 29.80 -7.60 17.47
N TRP A 596 28.52 -7.91 17.21
CA TRP A 596 27.70 -7.18 16.23
C TRP A 596 27.61 -5.69 16.57
N HIS A 597 27.31 -5.37 17.84
CA HIS A 597 27.29 -3.99 18.33
C HIS A 597 28.64 -3.29 18.19
N GLU A 598 29.74 -3.98 18.50
CA GLU A 598 31.08 -3.42 18.35
C GLU A 598 31.40 -3.08 16.88
N LEU A 599 31.18 -4.02 15.97
CA LEU A 599 31.47 -3.87 14.54
C LEU A 599 30.63 -2.77 13.87
N THR A 600 29.42 -2.54 14.36
CA THR A 600 28.46 -1.62 13.74
C THR A 600 28.42 -0.23 14.40
N ARG A 601 29.01 -0.08 15.60
CA ARG A 601 28.97 1.17 16.41
C ARG A 601 29.23 2.44 15.59
N ARG A 602 30.35 2.49 14.88
CA ARG A 602 30.75 3.66 14.09
C ARG A 602 29.73 4.00 13.00
N ARG A 603 29.17 2.99 12.32
CA ARG A 603 28.17 3.18 11.25
C ARG A 603 26.84 3.70 11.81
N VAL A 604 26.46 3.26 13.01
CA VAL A 604 25.27 3.76 13.74
C VAL A 604 25.48 5.22 14.17
N GLU A 605 26.66 5.54 14.70
CA GLU A 605 27.01 6.92 15.07
C GLU A 605 26.97 7.86 13.84
N GLU A 606 27.50 7.44 12.70
CA GLU A 606 27.42 8.17 11.43
C GLU A 606 25.97 8.35 10.96
N ALA A 607 25.15 7.30 11.05
CA ALA A 607 23.74 7.36 10.67
C ALA A 607 22.96 8.33 11.57
N LYS A 608 23.18 8.30 12.88
CA LYS A 608 22.58 9.24 13.84
C LYS A 608 23.05 10.68 13.60
N ALA A 609 24.33 10.88 13.30
CA ALA A 609 24.86 12.20 12.97
C ALA A 609 24.19 12.75 11.70
N ARG A 610 24.14 11.96 10.61
CA ARG A 610 23.41 12.31 9.38
C ARG A 610 21.95 12.62 9.68
N PHE A 611 21.27 11.80 10.49
CA PHE A 611 19.86 11.98 10.85
C PHE A 611 19.60 13.30 11.60
N ALA A 612 20.55 13.72 12.45
CA ALA A 612 20.47 14.96 13.21
C ALA A 612 20.87 16.22 12.41
N GLU A 613 21.44 16.08 11.22
CA GLU A 613 21.81 17.24 10.39
C GLU A 613 20.57 18.02 9.95
N PRO A 614 20.56 19.36 10.17
CA PRO A 614 19.44 20.18 9.76
C PRO A 614 19.33 20.18 8.22
N PRO A 615 18.14 19.95 7.67
CA PRO A 615 17.94 19.96 6.23
C PRO A 615 18.14 21.38 5.68
N PRO A 616 18.55 21.53 4.41
CA PRO A 616 18.87 22.84 3.84
C PRO A 616 17.66 23.78 3.85
N GLU A 617 17.91 25.10 3.91
CA GLU A 617 16.86 26.08 3.64
C GLU A 617 16.46 26.04 2.17
N LEU A 618 15.17 26.24 1.90
CA LEU A 618 14.60 26.18 0.56
C LEU A 618 14.20 27.58 0.10
N PRO A 619 14.49 27.95 -1.16
CA PRO A 619 14.08 29.25 -1.68
C PRO A 619 12.57 29.29 -1.91
N LEU A 620 11.97 30.46 -1.70
CA LEU A 620 10.58 30.71 -2.05
C LEU A 620 10.38 30.65 -3.57
N GLY A 621 9.28 30.03 -4.01
CA GLY A 621 8.91 29.94 -5.42
C GLY A 621 8.31 31.22 -6.00
N PHE A 622 7.75 32.08 -5.14
CA PHE A 622 7.21 33.40 -5.47
C PHE A 622 7.37 34.34 -4.27
N ASP A 623 7.05 35.62 -4.45
CA ASP A 623 7.06 36.61 -3.37
C ASP A 623 5.71 36.64 -2.61
N PRO A 624 5.62 36.05 -1.40
CA PRO A 624 4.39 36.03 -0.64
C PRO A 624 3.96 37.42 -0.15
N GLU A 625 4.89 38.34 0.06
CA GLU A 625 4.58 39.70 0.53
C GLU A 625 3.90 40.51 -0.59
N ALA A 626 4.42 40.40 -1.82
CA ALA A 626 3.81 41.01 -3.00
C ALA A 626 2.41 40.42 -3.27
N ALA A 627 2.25 39.10 -3.11
CA ALA A 627 0.96 38.42 -3.27
C ALA A 627 -0.07 38.91 -2.24
N VAL A 628 0.30 38.96 -0.96
CA VAL A 628 -0.54 39.48 0.14
C VAL A 628 -0.92 40.94 -0.07
N THR A 629 0.05 41.77 -0.46
CA THR A 629 -0.18 43.20 -0.74
C THR A 629 -1.19 43.40 -1.85
N THR A 630 -1.10 42.61 -2.91
CA THR A 630 -2.03 42.65 -4.03
C THR A 630 -3.43 42.19 -3.62
N ALA A 631 -3.54 41.05 -2.94
CA ALA A 631 -4.82 40.52 -2.46
C ALA A 631 -5.54 41.51 -1.52
N ARG A 632 -4.81 42.19 -0.61
CA ARG A 632 -5.38 43.21 0.27
C ARG A 632 -5.80 44.47 -0.48
N ARG A 633 -4.99 44.95 -1.42
CA ARG A 633 -5.30 46.14 -2.23
C ARG A 633 -6.58 45.95 -3.04
N GLU A 634 -6.81 44.74 -3.53
CA GLU A 634 -7.95 44.40 -4.38
C GLU A 634 -9.13 43.80 -3.61
N SER A 635 -9.01 43.72 -2.28
CA SER A 635 -10.06 43.19 -1.41
C SER A 635 -11.30 44.08 -1.39
N ARG A 636 -12.46 43.45 -1.16
CA ARG A 636 -13.77 44.11 -1.10
C ARG A 636 -14.49 43.70 0.16
N ALA A 637 -14.95 44.68 0.92
CA ALA A 637 -15.69 44.50 2.15
C ALA A 637 -17.18 44.81 1.90
N TYR A 638 -18.06 43.91 2.37
CA TYR A 638 -19.51 44.05 2.33
C TYR A 638 -20.09 43.81 3.73
N GLY A 639 -21.21 44.47 4.04
CA GLY A 639 -21.79 44.49 5.39
C GLY A 639 -21.14 45.55 6.29
N ASP A 640 -21.58 45.59 7.56
CA ASP A 640 -21.15 46.60 8.52
C ASP A 640 -20.05 46.06 9.44
N HIS A 641 -18.78 46.17 9.02
CA HIS A 641 -17.62 45.75 9.81
C HIS A 641 -17.45 46.55 11.11
N ASP A 642 -18.00 47.77 11.19
CA ASP A 642 -17.89 48.65 12.37
C ASP A 642 -18.86 48.26 13.48
N ARG A 643 -19.96 47.57 13.14
CA ARG A 643 -20.95 47.06 14.10
C ARG A 643 -20.49 45.85 14.91
N VAL A 644 -19.44 45.19 14.46
CA VAL A 644 -18.99 43.93 15.03
C VAL A 644 -17.87 44.19 16.05
N ASP A 645 -18.15 43.92 17.31
CA ASP A 645 -17.19 44.11 18.40
C ASP A 645 -15.98 43.16 18.22
N PRO A 646 -14.76 43.71 18.01
CA PRO A 646 -13.55 42.91 17.79
C PRO A 646 -13.22 41.95 18.93
N THR A 647 -13.76 42.17 20.14
CA THR A 647 -13.51 41.34 21.31
C THR A 647 -14.47 40.15 21.45
N THR A 648 -15.60 40.18 20.75
CA THR A 648 -16.64 39.14 20.84
C THR A 648 -16.92 38.44 19.51
N VAL A 649 -16.47 39.02 18.39
CA VAL A 649 -16.59 38.43 17.05
C VAL A 649 -15.83 37.13 16.91
N THR A 650 -16.44 36.18 16.19
CA THR A 650 -15.75 35.01 15.68
C THR A 650 -15.35 35.23 14.22
N ASP A 651 -14.04 35.35 14.01
CA ASP A 651 -13.44 35.40 12.67
C ASP A 651 -13.38 34.01 12.03
N VAL A 652 -14.08 33.85 10.91
CA VAL A 652 -14.13 32.63 10.11
C VAL A 652 -13.51 32.88 8.75
N ALA A 653 -12.66 31.97 8.27
CA ALA A 653 -12.13 32.00 6.92
C ALA A 653 -12.56 30.80 6.10
N VAL A 654 -12.76 31.04 4.81
CA VAL A 654 -13.07 30.02 3.81
C VAL A 654 -12.31 30.30 2.51
N SER A 655 -12.01 29.25 1.75
CA SER A 655 -11.30 29.35 0.48
C SER A 655 -12.05 28.63 -0.64
N LEU A 656 -12.39 29.33 -1.72
CA LEU A 656 -13.17 28.75 -2.82
C LEU A 656 -12.90 29.38 -4.18
N ASP A 657 -13.35 28.70 -5.22
CA ASP A 657 -13.40 29.22 -6.58
C ASP A 657 -14.83 29.21 -7.14
N GLN A 658 -14.98 29.66 -8.39
CA GLN A 658 -16.28 29.76 -9.05
C GLN A 658 -17.06 28.43 -9.15
N ASN A 659 -16.41 27.28 -9.03
CA ASN A 659 -17.08 25.97 -9.10
C ASN A 659 -17.89 25.66 -7.84
N LEU A 660 -17.68 26.40 -6.75
CA LEU A 660 -18.37 26.23 -5.47
C LEU A 660 -19.36 27.37 -5.16
N LYS A 661 -19.72 28.19 -6.17
CA LYS A 661 -20.69 29.30 -6.05
C LYS A 661 -22.03 28.85 -5.44
N ALA A 662 -22.50 27.65 -5.77
CA ALA A 662 -23.78 27.13 -5.29
C ALA A 662 -23.68 26.52 -3.87
N GLN A 663 -22.48 26.15 -3.42
CA GLN A 663 -22.25 25.45 -2.16
C GLN A 663 -22.00 26.42 -1.00
N LEU A 664 -21.34 27.57 -1.27
CA LEU A 664 -21.05 28.57 -0.23
C LEU A 664 -22.32 29.03 0.51
N PRO A 665 -23.43 29.39 -0.15
CA PRO A 665 -24.66 29.78 0.54
C PRO A 665 -25.22 28.70 1.48
N VAL A 666 -25.13 27.43 1.10
CA VAL A 666 -25.60 26.29 1.93
C VAL A 666 -24.78 26.17 3.21
N MET A 667 -23.44 26.25 3.08
CA MET A 667 -22.55 26.23 4.23
C MET A 667 -22.80 27.44 5.13
N LEU A 668 -22.97 28.65 4.57
CA LEU A 668 -23.27 29.86 5.33
C LEU A 668 -24.60 29.81 6.06
N GLU A 669 -25.66 29.28 5.44
CA GLU A 669 -26.95 29.09 6.11
C GLU A 669 -26.76 28.22 7.37
N SER A 670 -26.07 27.09 7.24
CA SER A 670 -25.80 26.20 8.37
C SER A 670 -24.93 26.84 9.45
N LEU A 671 -23.95 27.66 9.04
CA LEU A 671 -23.06 28.38 9.95
C LEU A 671 -23.83 29.42 10.77
N VAL A 672 -24.66 30.23 10.12
CA VAL A 672 -25.42 31.33 10.74
C VAL A 672 -26.52 30.79 11.63
N ASP A 673 -27.26 29.77 11.20
CA ASP A 673 -28.37 29.19 11.96
C ASP A 673 -27.92 28.57 13.31
N ASN A 674 -26.66 28.16 13.41
CA ASN A 674 -26.11 27.48 14.59
C ASN A 674 -25.14 28.33 15.41
N ALA A 675 -24.78 29.53 14.95
CA ALA A 675 -23.89 30.42 15.70
C ALA A 675 -24.63 31.17 16.81
N THR A 676 -24.04 31.21 18.01
CA THR A 676 -24.64 31.94 19.15
C THR A 676 -24.15 33.39 19.27
N GLY A 677 -23.12 33.76 18.52
CA GLY A 677 -22.47 35.07 18.57
C GLY A 677 -22.22 35.67 17.18
N PRO A 678 -21.71 36.92 17.14
CA PRO A 678 -21.45 37.61 15.88
C PRO A 678 -20.32 36.93 15.09
N LEU A 679 -20.51 36.84 13.78
CA LEU A 679 -19.56 36.25 12.84
C LEU A 679 -18.99 37.32 11.91
N ARG A 680 -17.72 37.17 11.52
CA ARG A 680 -17.09 37.93 10.42
C ARG A 680 -16.35 36.96 9.50
N LEU A 681 -16.57 37.10 8.20
CA LEU A 681 -16.11 36.14 7.21
C LEU A 681 -14.99 36.70 6.33
N TRP A 682 -13.91 35.93 6.18
CA TRP A 682 -12.77 36.22 5.31
C TRP A 682 -12.71 35.18 4.19
N ILE A 683 -12.90 35.61 2.95
CA ILE A 683 -13.08 34.72 1.80
C ILE A 683 -11.91 34.89 0.85
N THR A 684 -10.99 33.92 0.78
CA THR A 684 -10.02 33.89 -0.33
C THR A 684 -10.70 33.29 -1.56
N CYS A 685 -10.79 34.06 -2.64
CA CYS A 685 -11.60 33.70 -3.79
C CYS A 685 -10.83 33.74 -5.12
N ARG A 686 -11.25 32.88 -6.04
CA ARG A 686 -10.80 32.84 -7.44
C ARG A 686 -12.02 32.80 -8.35
N GLY A 687 -12.08 33.67 -9.35
CA GLY A 687 -13.19 33.72 -10.31
C GLY A 687 -14.57 34.12 -9.74
N LEU A 688 -14.64 34.74 -8.55
CA LEU A 688 -15.88 35.28 -7.99
C LEU A 688 -15.97 36.78 -8.29
N ASP A 689 -16.84 37.15 -9.23
CA ASP A 689 -17.01 38.54 -9.66
C ASP A 689 -17.79 39.39 -8.65
N GLU A 690 -17.80 40.71 -8.86
CA GLU A 690 -18.47 41.65 -7.97
C GLU A 690 -19.97 41.37 -7.82
N THR A 691 -20.59 40.90 -8.91
CA THR A 691 -22.01 40.56 -8.96
C THR A 691 -22.33 39.45 -7.96
N TYR A 692 -21.55 38.37 -7.98
CA TYR A 692 -21.70 37.27 -7.01
C TYR A 692 -21.40 37.73 -5.59
N GLN A 693 -20.34 38.53 -5.39
CA GLN A 693 -19.94 39.02 -4.06
C GLN A 693 -21.04 39.88 -3.42
N GLN A 694 -21.66 40.79 -4.17
CA GLN A 694 -22.78 41.60 -3.71
C GLN A 694 -24.01 40.71 -3.43
N TRP A 695 -24.35 39.82 -4.37
CA TRP A 695 -25.51 38.93 -4.28
C TRP A 695 -25.52 38.11 -2.98
N ILE A 696 -24.38 37.48 -2.64
CA ILE A 696 -24.29 36.68 -1.41
C ILE A 696 -24.26 37.55 -0.15
N SER A 697 -23.60 38.71 -0.19
CA SER A 697 -23.54 39.60 0.97
C SER A 697 -24.90 40.21 1.32
N ASP A 698 -25.71 40.55 0.31
CA ASP A 698 -27.06 41.10 0.50
C ASP A 698 -28.01 40.11 1.19
N ALA A 699 -27.79 38.81 1.02
CA ALA A 699 -28.61 37.77 1.63
C ALA A 699 -28.28 37.51 3.10
N PHE A 700 -27.06 37.87 3.53
CA PHE A 700 -26.55 37.68 4.88
C PHE A 700 -26.04 39.02 5.46
N PRO A 701 -26.91 40.04 5.61
CA PRO A 701 -26.50 41.40 5.95
C PRO A 701 -25.88 41.54 7.36
N ASP A 702 -26.15 40.57 8.25
CA ASP A 702 -25.63 40.53 9.62
C ASP A 702 -24.23 39.88 9.72
N VAL A 703 -23.69 39.37 8.60
CA VAL A 703 -22.36 38.76 8.54
C VAL A 703 -21.46 39.62 7.66
N PRO A 704 -20.60 40.47 8.22
CA PRO A 704 -19.64 41.21 7.41
C PRO A 704 -18.69 40.27 6.68
N MET A 705 -18.54 40.48 5.38
CA MET A 705 -17.74 39.62 4.49
C MET A 705 -16.63 40.43 3.83
N THR A 706 -15.42 39.88 3.83
CA THR A 706 -14.29 40.43 3.09
C THR A 706 -13.81 39.43 2.03
N PHE A 707 -13.97 39.78 0.76
CA PHE A 707 -13.47 38.99 -0.36
C PHE A 707 -12.03 39.40 -0.69
N LEU A 708 -11.15 38.41 -0.76
CA LEU A 708 -9.71 38.53 -0.95
C LEU A 708 -9.36 37.78 -2.25
N PRO A 709 -9.16 38.48 -3.39
CA PRO A 709 -8.89 37.83 -4.67
C PRO A 709 -7.48 37.21 -4.70
N PHE A 710 -7.40 36.00 -5.25
CA PHE A 710 -6.17 35.20 -5.35
C PHE A 710 -5.87 34.71 -6.76
N ASP A 711 -6.59 35.21 -7.78
CA ASP A 711 -6.40 34.83 -9.19
C ASP A 711 -4.96 35.05 -9.70
N HIS A 712 -4.23 36.01 -9.11
CA HIS A 712 -2.83 36.31 -9.45
C HIS A 712 -1.80 35.41 -8.77
N VAL A 713 -2.18 34.58 -7.79
CA VAL A 713 -1.25 33.74 -7.04
C VAL A 713 -1.09 32.38 -7.70
N ASP A 714 0.14 32.10 -8.11
CA ASP A 714 0.58 30.81 -8.64
C ASP A 714 1.58 30.15 -7.67
N TYR A 715 1.20 28.98 -7.15
CA TYR A 715 2.05 28.18 -6.24
C TYR A 715 3.03 27.27 -6.98
N GLY A 716 3.01 27.25 -8.31
CA GLY A 716 3.79 26.35 -9.14
C GLY A 716 3.16 24.94 -9.24
N GLU A 717 3.99 23.96 -9.59
CA GLU A 717 3.53 22.58 -9.76
C GLU A 717 3.16 21.91 -8.43
N ILE A 718 1.87 21.64 -8.22
CA ILE A 718 1.36 20.91 -7.06
C ILE A 718 1.12 19.45 -7.45
N GLY A 719 2.15 18.61 -7.31
CA GLY A 719 2.11 17.23 -7.80
C GLY A 719 1.09 16.31 -7.12
N ARG A 720 0.60 16.65 -5.91
CA ARG A 720 -0.23 15.76 -5.07
C ARG A 720 -1.62 16.30 -4.76
N MET A 721 -2.14 17.23 -5.55
CA MET A 721 -3.50 17.73 -5.37
C MET A 721 -4.52 16.60 -5.62
N LEU A 722 -5.47 16.44 -4.71
CA LEU A 722 -6.58 15.50 -4.88
C LEU A 722 -7.47 15.98 -6.03
N SER A 723 -7.95 15.07 -6.89
CA SER A 723 -8.69 15.44 -8.12
C SER A 723 -10.01 16.19 -7.89
N TYR A 724 -10.47 16.26 -6.65
CA TYR A 724 -11.68 16.95 -6.20
C TYR A 724 -11.37 18.19 -5.35
N ILE A 725 -10.10 18.59 -5.23
CA ILE A 725 -9.64 19.79 -4.54
C ILE A 725 -9.10 20.76 -5.59
N THR A 726 -9.32 22.06 -5.39
CA THR A 726 -8.86 23.11 -6.30
C THR A 726 -7.73 23.94 -5.68
N PRO A 727 -6.95 24.68 -6.48
CA PRO A 727 -5.87 25.54 -5.98
C PRO A 727 -6.30 26.57 -4.94
N SER A 728 -7.59 26.90 -4.83
CA SER A 728 -8.08 27.84 -3.81
C SER A 728 -7.74 27.37 -2.39
N THR A 729 -7.73 26.07 -2.13
CA THR A 729 -7.38 25.53 -0.81
C THR A 729 -5.96 25.88 -0.36
N MET A 730 -5.03 26.10 -1.31
CA MET A 730 -3.67 26.54 -1.02
C MET A 730 -3.59 27.96 -0.43
N ASP A 731 -4.61 28.79 -0.69
CA ASP A 731 -4.66 30.19 -0.25
C ASP A 731 -4.65 30.31 1.28
N ARG A 732 -5.07 29.26 1.99
CA ARG A 732 -4.98 29.21 3.45
C ARG A 732 -3.56 29.23 4.01
N LEU A 733 -2.56 28.87 3.20
CA LEU A 733 -1.16 28.95 3.61
C LEU A 733 -0.66 30.39 3.77
N LEU A 734 -1.37 31.37 3.21
CA LEU A 734 -1.01 32.79 3.36
C LEU A 734 -1.76 33.49 4.49
N PHE A 735 -2.71 32.86 5.20
CA PHE A 735 -3.47 33.52 6.27
C PHE A 735 -2.61 34.19 7.35
N PRO A 736 -1.50 33.61 7.84
CA PRO A 736 -0.69 34.27 8.87
C PRO A 736 -0.18 35.64 8.45
N SER A 737 0.23 35.79 7.18
CA SER A 737 0.72 37.05 6.59
C SER A 737 -0.43 37.93 6.08
N LEU A 738 -1.45 37.30 5.49
CA LEU A 738 -2.60 37.97 4.90
C LEU A 738 -3.45 38.65 5.98
N LEU A 739 -3.74 38.00 7.10
CA LEU A 739 -4.58 38.50 8.18
C LEU A 739 -3.71 38.91 9.39
N HIS A 740 -2.73 39.79 9.14
CA HIS A 740 -1.76 40.22 10.16
C HIS A 740 -2.39 40.92 11.38
N ASP A 741 -3.60 41.47 11.22
CA ASP A 741 -4.36 42.15 12.27
C ASP A 741 -5.12 41.19 13.20
N LEU A 742 -5.16 39.89 12.86
CA LEU A 742 -5.85 38.86 13.63
C LEU A 742 -4.86 37.95 14.35
N ASP A 743 -5.15 37.66 15.61
CA ASP A 743 -4.40 36.68 16.39
C ASP A 743 -4.95 35.26 16.23
N ARG A 744 -6.26 35.13 16.00
CA ARG A 744 -6.95 33.83 15.93
C ARG A 744 -7.91 33.78 14.75
N LEU A 745 -8.06 32.59 14.15
CA LEU A 745 -8.94 32.35 13.02
C LEU A 745 -9.54 30.94 13.06
N VAL A 746 -10.84 30.80 12.80
CA VAL A 746 -11.44 29.49 12.47
C VAL A 746 -11.44 29.34 10.96
N TYR A 747 -10.90 28.25 10.43
CA TYR A 747 -10.98 27.93 9.01
C TYR A 747 -11.93 26.76 8.77
N LEU A 748 -12.77 26.90 7.74
CA LEU A 748 -13.77 25.91 7.34
C LEU A 748 -13.68 25.64 5.83
N ASP A 749 -13.60 24.38 5.42
CA ASP A 749 -13.83 23.96 4.04
C ASP A 749 -15.33 24.17 3.66
N ILE A 750 -15.62 24.32 2.38
CA ILE A 750 -16.97 24.63 1.88
C ILE A 750 -17.91 23.41 1.90
N ASP A 751 -17.35 22.20 1.76
CA ASP A 751 -18.09 20.95 1.63
C ASP A 751 -18.50 20.36 3.00
N ILE A 752 -19.06 21.23 3.84
CA ILE A 752 -19.47 20.92 5.20
C ILE A 752 -20.88 21.41 5.52
N VAL A 753 -21.47 20.84 6.56
CA VAL A 753 -22.65 21.36 7.25
C VAL A 753 -22.31 21.58 8.70
N VAL A 754 -22.58 22.80 9.20
CA VAL A 754 -22.37 23.18 10.59
C VAL A 754 -23.65 22.92 11.38
N LEU A 755 -23.54 22.15 12.46
CA LEU A 755 -24.61 21.76 13.37
C LEU A 755 -24.34 22.19 14.82
N GLY A 756 -23.09 22.59 15.12
CA GLY A 756 -22.66 23.07 16.42
C GLY A 756 -22.21 24.54 16.35
N ASP A 757 -22.12 25.16 17.52
CA ASP A 757 -21.80 26.59 17.63
C ASP A 757 -20.30 26.88 17.42
N VAL A 758 -19.94 27.35 16.23
CA VAL A 758 -18.55 27.70 15.88
C VAL A 758 -17.93 28.77 16.78
N CYS A 759 -18.72 29.58 17.48
CA CYS A 759 -18.20 30.52 18.46
C CYS A 759 -17.56 29.78 19.65
N VAL A 760 -18.07 28.59 20.01
CA VAL A 760 -17.43 27.70 20.99
C VAL A 760 -16.12 27.14 20.43
N LEU A 761 -16.10 26.70 19.17
CA LEU A 761 -14.88 26.21 18.51
C LEU A 761 -13.77 27.28 18.49
N ALA A 762 -14.12 28.53 18.17
CA ALA A 762 -13.17 29.65 18.13
C ALA A 762 -12.50 29.92 19.50
N ARG A 763 -13.19 29.63 20.60
CA ARG A 763 -12.69 29.80 21.97
C ARG A 763 -11.95 28.58 22.51
N LEU A 764 -11.75 27.54 21.70
CA LEU A 764 -10.96 26.37 22.09
C LEU A 764 -9.58 26.80 22.61
N ASP A 765 -9.16 26.20 23.72
CA ASP A 765 -7.80 26.37 24.23
C ASP A 765 -6.83 25.57 23.36
N LEU A 766 -5.84 26.25 22.79
CA LEU A 766 -4.84 25.64 21.93
C LEU A 766 -3.65 25.09 22.74
N ALA A 767 -3.60 25.29 24.06
CA ALA A 767 -2.52 24.77 24.90
C ALA A 767 -1.12 25.10 24.33
N ASP A 768 -0.93 26.36 23.91
CA ASP A 768 0.28 26.90 23.25
C ASP A 768 0.63 26.29 21.86
N ASN A 769 -0.21 25.41 21.31
CA ASN A 769 -0.05 24.90 19.96
C ASN A 769 -0.44 25.94 18.89
N PRO A 770 0.23 25.95 17.72
CA PRO A 770 -0.08 26.88 16.64
C PRO A 770 -1.44 26.65 15.97
N LEU A 771 -2.01 25.46 16.10
CA LEU A 771 -3.33 25.14 15.56
C LEU A 771 -4.01 23.99 16.29
N ALA A 772 -5.34 23.89 16.13
CA ALA A 772 -6.12 22.70 16.39
C ALA A 772 -6.60 22.07 15.09
N ALA A 773 -6.50 20.74 14.99
CA ALA A 773 -6.99 19.95 13.86
C ALA A 773 -7.41 18.56 14.32
N ARG A 774 -8.28 17.89 13.54
CA ARG A 774 -8.64 16.49 13.80
C ARG A 774 -7.58 15.56 13.20
N SER A 775 -7.10 14.60 13.99
CA SER A 775 -6.26 13.51 13.49
C SER A 775 -7.00 12.68 12.45
N SER A 776 -6.31 12.41 11.35
CA SER A 776 -6.70 11.40 10.40
C SER A 776 -6.30 10.00 10.89
N ILE A 777 -6.67 9.01 10.10
CA ILE A 777 -6.51 7.58 10.33
C ILE A 777 -5.15 7.04 9.86
N SER A 778 -4.42 7.80 9.02
CA SER A 778 -3.16 7.35 8.42
C SER A 778 -1.95 7.73 9.29
N PRO A 779 -1.02 6.79 9.58
CA PRO A 779 0.24 7.12 10.22
C PRO A 779 1.08 8.03 9.31
N ALA A 780 1.72 9.04 9.88
CA ALA A 780 2.45 10.06 9.11
C ALA A 780 3.60 9.50 8.26
N ALA A 781 4.28 8.46 8.74
CA ALA A 781 5.35 7.82 7.98
C ALA A 781 4.89 7.28 6.62
N HIS A 782 3.60 6.96 6.44
CA HIS A 782 3.09 6.41 5.19
C HIS A 782 3.10 7.44 4.04
N PRO A 783 2.35 8.55 4.11
CA PRO A 783 2.29 9.52 3.01
C PRO A 783 3.66 10.11 2.67
N TRP A 784 4.54 10.33 3.65
CA TRP A 784 5.86 10.93 3.40
C TRP A 784 6.84 10.00 2.72
N ARG A 785 6.81 8.71 3.05
CA ARG A 785 7.66 7.73 2.36
C ARG A 785 7.29 7.64 0.88
N PHE A 786 6.00 7.61 0.56
CA PHE A 786 5.53 7.49 -0.81
C PHE A 786 5.46 8.82 -1.57
N ALA A 787 5.36 9.97 -0.89
CA ALA A 787 5.37 11.30 -1.51
C ALA A 787 6.58 11.49 -2.43
N GLY A 788 7.76 11.04 -1.98
CA GLY A 788 9.00 11.15 -2.74
C GLY A 788 9.01 10.38 -4.07
N ASN A 789 8.11 9.41 -4.28
CA ASN A 789 8.12 8.59 -5.49
C ASN A 789 7.88 9.40 -6.77
N GLN A 790 7.13 10.51 -6.68
CA GLN A 790 6.85 11.40 -7.81
C GLN A 790 7.93 12.48 -8.00
N LEU A 791 8.94 12.53 -7.11
CA LEU A 791 9.97 13.56 -7.11
C LEU A 791 11.26 13.08 -7.77
N SER A 792 12.17 14.05 -8.02
CA SER A 792 13.57 13.74 -8.30
C SER A 792 14.20 12.97 -7.13
N ARG A 793 15.29 12.24 -7.39
CA ARG A 793 15.99 11.46 -6.35
C ARG A 793 16.41 12.33 -5.17
N GLU A 794 16.96 13.51 -5.47
CA GLU A 794 17.44 14.47 -4.48
C GLU A 794 16.29 15.01 -3.63
N ALA A 795 15.21 15.46 -4.27
CA ALA A 795 14.03 15.98 -3.57
C ALA A 795 13.33 14.90 -2.74
N ALA A 796 13.27 13.66 -3.23
CA ALA A 796 12.69 12.52 -2.51
C ALA A 796 13.48 12.18 -1.23
N ARG A 797 14.82 12.11 -1.33
CA ARG A 797 15.71 11.92 -0.17
C ARG A 797 15.53 13.03 0.85
N GLU A 798 15.56 14.28 0.39
CA GLU A 798 15.46 15.45 1.25
C GLU A 798 14.13 15.49 2.01
N LEU A 799 13.01 15.25 1.32
CA LEU A 799 11.68 15.20 1.94
C LEU A 799 11.61 14.12 3.02
N ARG A 800 12.05 12.89 2.72
CA ARG A 800 11.96 11.77 3.67
C ARG A 800 12.83 11.99 4.90
N HIS A 801 14.07 12.45 4.71
CA HIS A 801 14.98 12.82 5.79
C HIS A 801 14.36 13.92 6.67
N ARG A 802 13.91 15.03 6.06
CA ARG A 802 13.28 16.16 6.76
C ARG A 802 12.06 15.72 7.56
N MET A 803 11.19 14.89 6.98
CA MET A 803 9.96 14.43 7.65
C MET A 803 10.27 13.43 8.77
N ALA A 804 11.21 12.50 8.56
CA ALA A 804 11.59 11.53 9.58
C ALA A 804 12.26 12.20 10.79
N ALA A 805 13.09 13.23 10.57
CA ALA A 805 13.72 14.01 11.63
C ALA A 805 12.74 14.93 12.38
N ARG A 806 11.71 15.43 11.70
CA ARG A 806 10.75 16.40 12.28
C ARG A 806 9.57 15.75 12.97
N LEU A 807 9.09 14.59 12.49
CA LEU A 807 7.86 13.96 12.95
C LEU A 807 8.15 12.71 13.77
N PRO A 808 7.58 12.58 14.98
CA PRO A 808 7.62 11.32 15.72
C PRO A 808 7.01 10.19 14.88
N PHE A 809 7.57 8.98 14.97
CA PHE A 809 7.08 7.83 14.18
C PHE A 809 5.58 7.54 14.37
N GLU A 810 5.07 7.68 15.60
CA GLU A 810 3.69 7.34 15.96
C GLU A 810 2.65 8.41 15.60
N VAL A 811 3.10 9.59 15.14
CA VAL A 811 2.18 10.69 14.86
C VAL A 811 1.26 10.36 13.68
N ARG A 812 -0.02 10.71 13.82
CA ARG A 812 -0.99 10.59 12.73
C ARG A 812 -1.04 11.88 11.92
N THR A 813 -1.32 11.74 10.62
CA THR A 813 -1.67 12.90 9.79
C THR A 813 -2.92 13.60 10.32
N MET A 814 -3.22 14.79 9.81
CA MET A 814 -4.40 15.55 10.21
C MET A 814 -5.26 15.90 9.00
N ASN A 815 -6.55 16.14 9.23
CA ASN A 815 -7.40 16.79 8.25
C ASN A 815 -7.31 18.31 8.40
N ALA A 816 -7.14 19.03 7.28
CA ALA A 816 -7.04 20.49 7.29
C ALA A 816 -8.38 21.21 7.05
N GLY A 817 -9.49 20.49 6.85
CA GLY A 817 -10.75 21.14 6.48
C GLY A 817 -11.43 21.91 7.60
N ILE A 818 -11.13 21.60 8.85
CA ILE A 818 -11.61 22.33 10.03
C ILE A 818 -10.41 22.64 10.91
N LEU A 819 -10.09 23.92 11.08
CA LEU A 819 -8.91 24.36 11.84
C LEU A 819 -9.28 25.51 12.78
N VAL A 820 -8.61 25.55 13.93
CA VAL A 820 -8.49 26.78 14.74
C VAL A 820 -7.02 27.17 14.69
N LEU A 821 -6.71 28.33 14.13
CA LEU A 821 -5.35 28.81 13.90
C LEU A 821 -4.97 29.91 14.89
N ASP A 822 -3.81 29.80 15.51
CA ASP A 822 -3.13 30.92 16.17
C ASP A 822 -2.21 31.60 15.17
N LEU A 823 -2.73 32.62 14.48
CA LEU A 823 -2.00 33.34 13.44
C LEU A 823 -0.81 34.11 14.02
N ASN A 824 -0.91 34.59 15.26
CA ASN A 824 0.19 35.27 15.94
C ASN A 824 1.35 34.29 16.17
N ARG A 825 1.05 33.08 16.67
CA ARG A 825 2.04 32.02 16.81
C ARG A 825 2.65 31.62 15.46
N MET A 826 1.83 31.43 14.43
CA MET A 826 2.32 31.07 13.08
C MET A 826 3.25 32.14 12.49
N ARG A 827 2.96 33.44 12.70
CA ARG A 827 3.85 34.54 12.32
C ARG A 827 5.19 34.49 13.08
N ARG A 828 5.16 34.27 14.40
CA ARG A 828 6.38 34.12 15.22
C ARG A 828 7.24 32.94 14.78
N ASP A 829 6.61 31.85 14.34
CA ASP A 829 7.29 30.67 13.82
C ASP A 829 7.75 30.85 12.36
N ARG A 830 7.49 32.01 11.74
CA ARG A 830 7.81 32.32 10.33
C ARG A 830 7.26 31.27 9.38
N PHE A 831 6.01 30.85 9.62
CA PHE A 831 5.37 29.74 8.91
C PHE A 831 5.44 29.90 7.38
N THR A 832 5.08 31.07 6.87
CA THR A 832 5.01 31.31 5.42
C THR A 832 6.40 31.18 4.79
N GLU A 833 7.44 31.74 5.38
CA GLU A 833 8.81 31.65 4.87
C GLU A 833 9.39 30.24 5.01
N ALA A 834 9.09 29.55 6.11
CA ALA A 834 9.67 28.25 6.42
C ALA A 834 9.03 27.09 5.65
N CYS A 835 7.72 27.16 5.39
CA CYS A 835 6.93 26.03 4.91
C CYS A 835 6.42 26.19 3.47
N LEU A 836 6.20 27.40 2.97
CA LEU A 836 5.74 27.63 1.59
C LEU A 836 6.69 27.10 0.51
N PRO A 837 8.04 27.15 0.66
CA PRO A 837 8.97 26.52 -0.29
C PRO A 837 8.74 25.02 -0.51
N TRP A 838 8.04 24.33 0.41
CA TRP A 838 7.82 22.89 0.33
C TRP A 838 6.80 22.53 -0.75
N VAL A 839 5.93 23.48 -1.11
CA VAL A 839 4.98 23.33 -2.22
C VAL A 839 5.72 23.15 -3.53
N SER A 840 6.59 24.11 -3.90
CA SER A 840 7.32 24.06 -5.16
C SER A 840 8.44 23.01 -5.16
N ARG A 841 9.09 22.76 -4.02
CA ARG A 841 10.20 21.80 -3.93
C ARG A 841 9.74 20.34 -3.93
N TYR A 842 8.63 20.04 -3.27
CA TYR A 842 8.18 18.65 -3.06
C TYR A 842 6.77 18.38 -3.58
N GLY A 843 6.10 19.35 -4.21
CA GLY A 843 4.73 19.21 -4.72
C GLY A 843 3.69 19.01 -3.61
N LEU A 844 3.97 19.46 -2.38
CA LEU A 844 3.04 19.30 -1.25
C LEU A 844 1.84 20.23 -1.41
N HIS A 845 0.65 19.71 -1.10
CA HIS A 845 -0.52 20.54 -0.95
C HIS A 845 -0.61 21.09 0.49
N ASP A 846 -1.50 22.04 0.69
CA ASP A 846 -1.77 22.74 1.95
C ASP A 846 -1.88 21.89 3.22
N GLN A 847 -2.68 20.82 3.25
CA GLN A 847 -2.80 19.94 4.41
C GLN A 847 -1.47 19.25 4.72
N ASP A 848 -0.75 18.81 3.69
CA ASP A 848 0.60 18.24 3.83
C ASP A 848 1.53 19.29 4.44
N VAL A 849 1.51 20.55 3.97
CA VAL A 849 2.34 21.65 4.49
C VAL A 849 2.00 21.99 5.95
N LEU A 850 0.72 22.18 6.25
CA LEU A 850 0.25 22.46 7.61
C LEU A 850 0.58 21.31 8.56
N PHE A 851 0.43 20.07 8.11
CA PHE A 851 0.74 18.89 8.92
C PHE A 851 2.25 18.78 9.15
N ALA A 852 3.06 19.04 8.13
CA ALA A 852 4.49 19.00 8.25
C ALA A 852 5.02 20.16 9.13
N TYR A 853 4.34 21.30 9.18
CA TYR A 853 4.59 22.37 10.15
C TYR A 853 4.21 21.98 11.58
N ALA A 854 2.96 21.60 11.82
CA ALA A 854 2.43 21.40 13.17
C ALA A 854 2.81 20.03 13.75
N GLY A 855 2.84 18.96 12.96
CA GLY A 855 3.17 17.62 13.44
C GLY A 855 2.34 17.25 14.69
N SER A 856 3.00 16.79 15.74
CA SER A 856 2.38 16.56 17.06
C SER A 856 2.16 17.82 17.89
N ASN A 857 2.73 18.96 17.50
CA ASN A 857 2.53 20.29 18.10
C ASN A 857 1.22 20.89 17.58
N ARG A 858 0.10 20.22 17.89
CA ARG A 858 -1.27 20.63 17.56
C ARG A 858 -2.23 20.21 18.67
N THR A 859 -3.32 20.94 18.83
CA THR A 859 -4.43 20.51 19.67
C THR A 859 -5.34 19.56 18.89
N GLU A 860 -5.65 18.41 19.48
CA GLU A 860 -6.59 17.45 18.89
C GLU A 860 -8.02 17.99 18.99
N LEU A 861 -8.71 18.11 17.84
CA LEU A 861 -10.13 18.45 17.82
C LEU A 861 -10.99 17.25 18.24
N ASP A 862 -12.01 17.53 19.04
CA ASP A 862 -13.09 16.56 19.30
C ASP A 862 -13.66 16.07 17.94
N PRO A 863 -13.76 14.75 17.70
CA PRO A 863 -14.27 14.20 16.44
C PRO A 863 -15.62 14.76 16.00
N ARG A 864 -16.46 15.25 16.92
CA ARG A 864 -17.74 15.90 16.62
C ARG A 864 -17.58 17.13 15.73
N TRP A 865 -16.47 17.86 15.83
CA TRP A 865 -16.17 19.04 15.02
C TRP A 865 -15.78 18.74 13.57
N ASN A 866 -15.65 17.47 13.16
CA ASN A 866 -15.22 17.16 11.80
C ASN A 866 -15.57 15.71 11.42
N ARG A 867 -16.86 15.34 11.39
CA ARG A 867 -17.32 13.97 11.09
C ARG A 867 -17.31 13.67 9.59
N TRP A 868 -16.94 12.45 9.18
CA TRP A 868 -16.83 12.06 7.76
C TRP A 868 -17.85 10.96 7.38
N PRO A 869 -19.07 11.30 6.90
CA PRO A 869 -20.11 10.32 6.57
C PRO A 869 -19.71 9.15 5.66
N PRO A 870 -18.76 9.29 4.72
CA PRO A 870 -18.30 8.15 3.93
C PRO A 870 -17.32 7.22 4.66
N ARG A 871 -16.74 7.66 5.80
CA ARG A 871 -15.65 6.97 6.51
C ARG A 871 -16.02 6.48 7.91
N GLU A 872 -17.05 7.05 8.51
CA GLU A 872 -17.46 6.75 9.88
C GLU A 872 -18.94 7.05 10.11
N ASP A 873 -19.47 6.52 11.22
CA ASP A 873 -20.77 6.93 11.73
C ASP A 873 -20.68 8.38 12.22
N ILE A 874 -21.64 9.20 11.82
CA ILE A 874 -21.68 10.62 12.17
C ILE A 874 -22.15 10.86 13.61
N GLY A 875 -22.98 9.96 14.18
CA GLY A 875 -23.52 10.08 15.54
C GLY A 875 -23.99 11.51 15.88
N GLU A 876 -23.58 12.01 17.05
CA GLU A 876 -23.72 13.43 17.41
C GLU A 876 -22.64 14.26 16.71
N ALA A 877 -22.91 14.73 15.49
CA ALA A 877 -22.01 15.62 14.75
C ALA A 877 -22.26 17.09 15.10
N TRP A 878 -21.20 17.87 15.24
CA TRP A 878 -21.23 19.34 15.25
C TRP A 878 -20.82 19.91 13.90
N ILE A 879 -19.99 19.21 13.13
CA ILE A 879 -19.77 19.49 11.72
C ILE A 879 -19.75 18.16 10.97
N VAL A 880 -20.55 18.11 9.90
CA VAL A 880 -20.56 17.01 8.93
C VAL A 880 -19.74 17.44 7.72
N HIS A 881 -18.64 16.73 7.44
CA HIS A 881 -17.69 17.09 6.40
C HIS A 881 -17.64 16.01 5.31
N TYR A 882 -18.07 16.38 4.09
CA TYR A 882 -18.19 15.50 2.93
C TYR A 882 -16.84 15.34 2.18
N LEU A 883 -15.80 14.94 2.91
CA LEU A 883 -14.38 14.88 2.49
C LEU A 883 -14.09 14.12 1.18
N THR A 884 -14.95 13.17 0.80
CA THR A 884 -14.65 12.28 -0.34
C THR A 884 -15.20 12.81 -1.66
N SER A 885 -14.95 12.07 -2.75
CA SER A 885 -15.61 12.35 -4.04
C SER A 885 -17.14 12.25 -3.94
N MET A 886 -17.70 11.52 -2.96
CA MET A 886 -19.14 11.42 -2.76
C MET A 886 -19.71 12.69 -2.14
N LYS A 887 -20.07 13.66 -2.97
CA LYS A 887 -20.65 14.95 -2.54
C LYS A 887 -22.17 14.86 -2.40
N PRO A 888 -22.78 15.58 -1.44
CA PRO A 888 -24.23 15.53 -1.21
C PRO A 888 -25.05 16.20 -2.33
N TRP A 889 -24.44 17.08 -3.12
CA TRP A 889 -25.05 17.68 -4.32
C TRP A 889 -24.85 16.84 -5.59
N ALA A 890 -24.20 15.68 -5.50
CA ALA A 890 -24.05 14.79 -6.64
C ALA A 890 -25.37 14.04 -6.99
N THR A 891 -25.39 13.43 -8.17
CA THR A 891 -26.57 12.66 -8.64
C THR A 891 -26.77 11.36 -7.87
N TYR A 892 -25.69 10.72 -7.41
CA TYR A 892 -25.78 9.52 -6.57
C TYR A 892 -26.08 9.86 -5.11
N LEU A 893 -26.55 8.87 -4.35
CA LEU A 893 -26.85 9.02 -2.93
C LEU A 893 -25.54 9.02 -2.11
N ALA A 894 -25.26 10.11 -1.42
CA ALA A 894 -24.16 10.23 -0.46
C ALA A 894 -24.65 9.94 0.97
N PRO A 895 -23.83 9.32 1.83
CA PRO A 895 -24.17 9.16 3.24
C PRO A 895 -24.40 10.51 3.93
N ALA A 896 -25.40 10.57 4.82
CA ALA A 896 -25.78 11.77 5.56
C ALA A 896 -26.17 12.99 4.70
N ARG A 897 -26.62 12.77 3.45
CA ARG A 897 -27.03 13.83 2.52
C ARG A 897 -28.18 14.70 3.04
N GLU A 898 -29.04 14.15 3.89
CA GLU A 898 -30.19 14.81 4.49
C GLU A 898 -29.82 16.10 5.25
N HIS A 899 -28.65 16.14 5.88
CA HIS A 899 -28.15 17.33 6.57
C HIS A 899 -27.87 18.47 5.58
N TRP A 900 -27.22 18.17 4.45
CA TRP A 900 -26.96 19.14 3.40
C TRP A 900 -28.26 19.64 2.77
N GLN A 901 -29.18 18.74 2.42
CA GLN A 901 -30.44 19.10 1.75
C GLN A 901 -31.30 20.05 2.59
N THR A 902 -31.30 19.87 3.92
CA THR A 902 -32.03 20.75 4.85
C THR A 902 -31.60 22.20 4.70
N TYR A 903 -30.28 22.47 4.69
CA TYR A 903 -29.74 23.82 4.52
C TYR A 903 -29.71 24.28 3.06
N GLU A 904 -29.64 23.37 2.09
CA GLU A 904 -29.79 23.71 0.68
C GLU A 904 -31.18 24.28 0.41
N ASP A 905 -32.23 23.65 0.93
CA ASP A 905 -33.60 24.14 0.81
C ASP A 905 -33.81 25.48 1.54
N ALA A 906 -33.19 25.66 2.71
CA ALA A 906 -33.24 26.92 3.46
C ALA A 906 -32.53 28.06 2.73
N SER A 907 -31.30 27.81 2.27
CA SER A 907 -30.53 28.75 1.46
C SER A 907 -31.26 29.12 0.18
N ARG A 908 -31.82 28.16 -0.56
CA ARG A 908 -32.60 28.45 -1.79
C ARG A 908 -33.80 29.35 -1.52
N ARG A 909 -34.48 29.19 -0.37
CA ARG A 909 -35.56 30.09 0.04
C ARG A 909 -35.07 31.50 0.37
N ARG A 910 -33.86 31.63 0.93
CA ARG A 910 -33.26 32.92 1.29
C ARG A 910 -32.77 33.69 0.07
N ILE A 911 -31.96 33.06 -0.79
CA ILE A 911 -31.14 33.75 -1.78
C ILE A 911 -31.42 33.34 -3.24
N GLY A 912 -32.06 32.19 -3.45
CA GLY A 912 -32.27 31.62 -4.79
C GLY A 912 -30.99 31.03 -5.40
N ASP A 913 -30.96 30.93 -6.73
CA ASP A 913 -29.82 30.40 -7.47
C ASP A 913 -28.74 31.49 -7.69
N PRO A 914 -27.45 31.13 -7.71
CA PRO A 914 -26.36 32.08 -7.92
C PRO A 914 -26.42 32.69 -9.33
N PRO A 915 -25.94 33.94 -9.50
CA PRO A 915 -25.80 34.55 -10.82
C PRO A 915 -24.81 33.76 -11.69
N ASP A 916 -25.15 33.65 -12.98
CA ASP A 916 -24.38 32.94 -14.01
C ASP A 916 -22.89 33.32 -14.03
#